data_AF-R7YKY9-F1
#
_entry.id   AF-R7YKY9-F1
#
_cell.length_a   1.000
_cell.length_b   1.000
_cell.length_c   1.000
_cell.angle_alpha   90.00
_cell.angle_beta   90.00
_cell.angle_gamma   90.00
#
_symmetry.space_group_name_H-M   'P 1'
#
loop_
_entity.id
_entity.type
_entity.pdbx_description
1 polymer ?
#
loop_
_entity_poly.entity_id
_entity_poly.type
_entity_poly.pdbx_seq_one_letter_code
_entity_poly.pdbx_strand_id
1 'polypeptide(L)'
;MRSQENEVQTGIRNGEDPAQVFDRISNRYHVKYFVCTLGGYLMISLCNFDHFVQDARNAYSAGHLAALSQAERARTSGSTSDLKEAYFLEAFAQHFLTDLFSSGHMRTPRRVLHEPYSDVDPPPDGPDYPDLDLWPADACAQIMHDEDSANGLWVSNSFGDTWAAYGDRQLWSGKAAANRLQVVKAAQTGVDEVWQAFLTGNLPEASDFAALKMTPNFSNLTYPEDYVPLFEWSARDPDILRSRAHPDERNNSAFKEYSISRLGDREWQRILDTIQNSSVIQSMRPFTLSFLSSTGVWHFRSPNDDSLIVNKYGPVDAAEFGKYWSMEAQYNIQIPQVAGSTSWASVQYLDHGFHSLVGRLRPPNQEPTMARHIGVRPVQDEKGARIELAWMQDADDQDDSWTLDDIVYGRFSNDSSNIAMIKYWSTGPRGTSKLELWVIPASRDIPPIRIDPNLPCARMNFLLRYKMHARDDHETFVGFGYDNISSTSTWQFFSWSSNYSKRHLSTVSEAIGFPAQALLPGSLNASDGDNRIIRIFYGQDHPNPDSLDIDILHPVRSSFGRVSISDPPISRSFPVTWEAVSEEDYLFWFLADVNQDGRIDLVALVSCENQPTVLVFPGFRNGTFGTPVVSEITLDPDRGSLMTAPWMRIIKVSQAEYTYTSESRNAASDRMKGLDHDSQQPLPFFDFQTTDAAIIMFFDNYGVLGTRLLAPVRPAGTYVYELKGQIPSIAGQPTQAISWRGREAVGFVFE
;
A
#
# COMPACT_ATOMS: atom_id res chain seq x y z
N MET A 1 -14.43 -25.37 14.36
CA MET A 1 -14.18 -24.88 15.73
C MET A 1 -12.82 -25.44 16.17
N ARG A 2 -12.55 -25.77 17.44
CA ARG A 2 -11.22 -26.10 18.04
C ARG A 2 -10.06 -26.56 17.14
N SER A 3 -10.26 -27.51 16.23
CA SER A 3 -9.19 -27.94 15.30
C SER A 3 -8.76 -26.83 14.31
N GLN A 4 -9.73 -26.10 13.74
CA GLN A 4 -9.51 -24.94 12.86
C GLN A 4 -8.86 -23.79 13.63
N GLU A 5 -9.36 -23.53 14.85
CA GLU A 5 -8.83 -22.53 15.80
C GLU A 5 -7.36 -22.81 16.14
N ASN A 6 -7.00 -24.06 16.48
CA ASN A 6 -5.63 -24.46 16.75
C ASN A 6 -4.69 -24.27 15.54
N GLU A 7 -5.17 -24.47 14.31
CA GLU A 7 -4.40 -24.24 13.10
C GLU A 7 -4.20 -22.74 12.82
N VAL A 8 -5.25 -21.91 12.93
CA VAL A 8 -5.12 -20.43 12.85
C VAL A 8 -4.16 -19.89 13.92
N GLN A 9 -4.32 -20.33 15.17
CA GLN A 9 -3.43 -19.98 16.28
C GLN A 9 -1.98 -20.47 16.07
N THR A 10 -1.76 -21.49 15.25
CA THR A 10 -0.40 -21.94 14.90
C THR A 10 0.19 -21.04 13.82
N GLY A 11 -0.57 -20.66 12.80
CA GLY A 11 -0.13 -19.69 11.80
C GLY A 11 0.23 -18.33 12.42
N ILE A 12 -0.60 -17.82 13.34
CA ILE A 12 -0.30 -16.58 14.10
C ILE A 12 1.05 -16.69 14.82
N ARG A 13 1.35 -17.82 15.46
CA ARG A 13 2.65 -18.06 16.14
C ARG A 13 3.84 -18.18 15.18
N ASN A 14 3.59 -18.49 13.90
CA ASN A 14 4.60 -18.52 12.85
C ASN A 14 4.82 -17.14 12.19
N GLY A 15 3.99 -16.14 12.52
CA GLY A 15 3.98 -14.84 11.84
C GLY A 15 3.19 -14.83 10.52
N GLU A 16 2.35 -15.84 10.26
CA GLU A 16 1.42 -15.88 9.12
C GLU A 16 0.19 -15.01 9.40
N ASP A 17 -0.37 -14.36 8.38
CA ASP A 17 -1.62 -13.61 8.54
C ASP A 17 -2.81 -14.58 8.75
N PRO A 18 -3.62 -14.41 9.81
CA PRO A 18 -4.67 -15.36 10.13
C PRO A 18 -5.83 -15.40 9.13
N ALA A 19 -6.04 -14.38 8.29
CA ALA A 19 -7.04 -14.45 7.23
C ALA A 19 -6.57 -15.38 6.10
N GLN A 20 -5.29 -15.32 5.72
CA GLN A 20 -4.67 -16.27 4.79
C GLN A 20 -4.70 -17.70 5.35
N VAL A 21 -4.34 -17.87 6.63
CA VAL A 21 -4.37 -19.18 7.30
C VAL A 21 -5.79 -19.74 7.35
N PHE A 22 -6.80 -18.90 7.62
CA PHE A 22 -8.21 -19.29 7.61
C PHE A 22 -8.68 -19.70 6.22
N ASP A 23 -8.34 -18.92 5.19
CA ASP A 23 -8.74 -19.15 3.80
C ASP A 23 -8.22 -20.50 3.28
N ARG A 24 -6.92 -20.76 3.44
CA ARG A 24 -6.25 -22.02 3.10
C ARG A 24 -6.90 -23.26 3.73
N ILE A 25 -7.40 -23.15 4.96
CA ILE A 25 -8.05 -24.27 5.66
C ILE A 25 -9.57 -24.32 5.47
N SER A 26 -10.18 -23.28 4.88
CA SER A 26 -11.62 -23.04 4.84
C SER A 26 -12.39 -24.21 4.25
N ASN A 27 -12.11 -24.60 3.00
CA ASN A 27 -12.78 -25.69 2.26
C ASN A 27 -12.81 -27.02 3.05
N ARG A 28 -11.67 -27.40 3.65
CA ARG A 28 -11.54 -28.61 4.49
C ARG A 28 -12.39 -28.56 5.77
N TYR A 29 -12.77 -27.37 6.23
CA TYR A 29 -13.70 -27.17 7.34
C TYR A 29 -15.14 -26.91 6.88
N HIS A 30 -15.39 -26.26 5.75
CA HIS A 30 -16.72 -26.08 5.16
C HIS A 30 -17.40 -27.45 4.90
N VAL A 31 -16.68 -28.41 4.31
CA VAL A 31 -17.19 -29.79 4.14
C VAL A 31 -17.55 -30.44 5.48
N LYS A 32 -16.79 -30.17 6.55
CA LYS A 32 -17.10 -30.68 7.91
C LYS A 32 -18.32 -29.98 8.50
N TYR A 33 -18.47 -28.67 8.32
CA TYR A 33 -19.65 -27.93 8.79
C TYR A 33 -20.92 -28.35 8.05
N PHE A 34 -20.85 -28.53 6.72
CA PHE A 34 -21.93 -29.10 5.91
C PHE A 34 -22.41 -30.44 6.47
N VAL A 35 -21.50 -31.40 6.69
CA VAL A 35 -21.84 -32.72 7.26
C VAL A 35 -22.37 -32.60 8.69
N CYS A 36 -21.74 -31.81 9.56
CA CYS A 36 -22.17 -31.65 10.95
C CYS A 36 -23.49 -30.89 11.14
N THR A 37 -23.94 -30.14 10.13
CA THR A 37 -25.23 -29.40 10.14
C THR A 37 -26.30 -30.06 9.28
N LEU A 38 -26.03 -31.26 8.73
CA LEU A 38 -26.92 -31.97 7.80
C LEU A 38 -27.35 -31.11 6.60
N GLY A 39 -26.42 -30.32 6.06
CA GLY A 39 -26.65 -29.37 4.97
C GLY A 39 -27.11 -27.97 5.41
N GLY A 40 -27.53 -27.78 6.67
CA GLY A 40 -28.05 -26.50 7.18
C GLY A 40 -27.09 -25.32 7.00
N TYR A 41 -25.77 -25.54 7.10
CA TYR A 41 -24.74 -24.51 6.85
C TYR A 41 -24.82 -23.92 5.43
N LEU A 42 -25.10 -24.76 4.42
CA LEU A 42 -25.28 -24.31 3.04
C LEU A 42 -26.63 -23.57 2.89
N MET A 43 -27.71 -24.13 3.43
CA MET A 43 -29.04 -23.52 3.35
C MET A 43 -29.10 -22.12 3.97
N ILE A 44 -28.34 -21.88 5.05
CA ILE A 44 -28.17 -20.54 5.62
C ILE A 44 -27.47 -19.62 4.59
N SER A 45 -26.33 -20.03 4.04
CA SER A 45 -25.59 -19.19 3.06
C SER A 45 -26.37 -18.84 1.79
N LEU A 46 -27.34 -19.67 1.38
CA LEU A 46 -28.20 -19.37 0.24
C LEU A 46 -29.23 -18.26 0.55
N CYS A 47 -29.73 -18.17 1.79
CA CYS A 47 -30.82 -17.26 2.19
C CYS A 47 -30.40 -16.20 3.23
N ASN A 48 -29.10 -15.85 3.28
CA ASN A 48 -28.44 -15.05 4.32
C ASN A 48 -28.64 -13.52 4.24
N PHE A 49 -29.78 -13.01 3.75
CA PHE A 49 -29.98 -11.55 3.63
C PHE A 49 -29.99 -10.83 4.98
N ASP A 50 -30.31 -11.53 6.07
CA ASP A 50 -30.29 -11.06 7.46
C ASP A 50 -28.89 -10.78 8.01
N HIS A 51 -27.82 -11.08 7.26
CA HIS A 51 -26.46 -10.64 7.57
C HIS A 51 -26.14 -9.21 7.06
N PHE A 52 -26.99 -8.58 6.24
CA PHE A 52 -26.63 -7.36 5.50
C PHE A 52 -27.36 -6.10 5.98
N VAL A 53 -26.60 -5.00 6.17
CA VAL A 53 -27.06 -3.62 6.48
C VAL A 53 -28.33 -3.54 7.36
N GLN A 54 -29.46 -3.15 6.79
CA GLN A 54 -30.70 -2.90 7.54
C GLN A 54 -31.34 -4.19 8.03
N ASP A 55 -31.11 -5.31 7.35
CA ASP A 55 -31.66 -6.61 7.73
C ASP A 55 -30.89 -7.20 8.92
N ALA A 56 -29.56 -7.08 8.97
CA ALA A 56 -28.77 -7.36 10.18
C ALA A 56 -29.14 -6.45 11.34
N ARG A 57 -29.39 -5.16 11.07
CA ARG A 57 -29.90 -4.23 12.09
C ARG A 57 -31.26 -4.67 12.63
N ASN A 58 -32.16 -5.16 11.78
CA ASN A 58 -33.46 -5.69 12.18
C ASN A 58 -33.31 -6.98 13.01
N ALA A 59 -32.45 -7.91 12.57
CA ALA A 59 -32.18 -9.19 13.24
C ALA A 59 -31.56 -9.00 14.63
N TYR A 60 -30.52 -8.15 14.74
CA TYR A 60 -29.98 -7.73 16.04
C TYR A 60 -31.08 -7.11 16.91
N SER A 61 -31.85 -6.15 16.38
CA SER A 61 -32.86 -5.43 17.16
C SER A 61 -33.91 -6.38 17.75
N ALA A 62 -34.34 -7.39 17.00
CA ALA A 62 -35.28 -8.40 17.46
C ALA A 62 -34.66 -9.34 18.53
N GLY A 63 -33.44 -9.82 18.31
CA GLY A 63 -32.73 -10.69 19.24
C GLY A 63 -32.39 -9.99 20.56
N HIS A 64 -31.87 -8.77 20.48
CA HIS A 64 -31.53 -7.94 21.64
C HIS A 64 -32.78 -7.55 22.44
N LEU A 65 -33.89 -7.17 21.78
CA LEU A 65 -35.15 -6.91 22.47
C LEU A 65 -35.68 -8.15 23.21
N ALA A 66 -35.52 -9.35 22.63
CA ALA A 66 -35.85 -10.61 23.30
C ALA A 66 -34.94 -10.87 24.51
N ALA A 67 -33.63 -10.58 24.41
CA ALA A 67 -32.67 -10.69 25.51
C ALA A 67 -32.99 -9.71 26.67
N LEU A 68 -33.25 -8.44 26.36
CA LEU A 68 -33.68 -7.42 27.33
C LEU A 68 -34.99 -7.84 28.03
N SER A 69 -35.98 -8.29 27.26
CA SER A 69 -37.28 -8.77 27.80
C SER A 69 -37.14 -10.09 28.60
N GLN A 70 -36.07 -10.86 28.39
CA GLN A 70 -35.73 -12.03 29.21
C GLN A 70 -35.00 -11.60 30.50
N ALA A 71 -34.17 -10.56 30.46
CA ALA A 71 -33.51 -9.99 31.63
C ALA A 71 -34.50 -9.32 32.60
N GLU A 72 -35.53 -8.63 32.09
CA GLU A 72 -36.62 -8.07 32.90
C GLU A 72 -37.49 -9.17 33.55
N ARG A 73 -37.74 -10.28 32.83
CA ARG A 73 -38.34 -11.49 33.43
C ARG A 73 -37.44 -12.09 34.52
N ALA A 74 -36.14 -12.22 34.27
CA ALA A 74 -35.17 -12.74 35.24
C ALA A 74 -35.07 -11.88 36.51
N ARG A 75 -35.19 -10.56 36.37
CA ARG A 75 -35.31 -9.61 37.49
C ARG A 75 -36.57 -9.89 38.32
N THR A 76 -37.69 -10.08 37.64
CA THR A 76 -39.01 -10.27 38.26
C THR A 76 -39.13 -11.63 38.96
N SER A 77 -38.51 -12.67 38.40
CA SER A 77 -38.46 -14.02 38.99
C SER A 77 -37.34 -14.20 40.02
N GLY A 78 -36.30 -13.35 39.99
CA GLY A 78 -35.06 -13.54 40.73
C GLY A 78 -34.20 -14.70 40.23
N SER A 79 -34.49 -15.24 39.04
CA SER A 79 -33.90 -16.47 38.54
C SER A 79 -32.57 -16.24 37.82
N THR A 80 -31.52 -16.88 38.35
CA THR A 80 -30.21 -16.97 37.68
C THR A 80 -30.23 -17.90 36.46
N SER A 81 -31.33 -18.61 36.19
CA SER A 81 -31.49 -19.39 34.95
C SER A 81 -31.99 -18.48 33.83
N ASP A 82 -33.01 -17.69 34.12
CA ASP A 82 -33.65 -16.76 33.19
C ASP A 82 -32.64 -15.70 32.71
N LEU A 83 -31.75 -15.23 33.60
CA LEU A 83 -30.67 -14.30 33.24
C LEU A 83 -29.61 -14.94 32.34
N LYS A 84 -29.34 -16.25 32.48
CA LYS A 84 -28.45 -16.97 31.54
C LYS A 84 -29.10 -17.11 30.17
N GLU A 85 -30.41 -17.38 30.14
CA GLU A 85 -31.19 -17.39 28.90
C GLU A 85 -31.18 -16.01 28.23
N ALA A 86 -31.22 -14.91 28.99
CA ALA A 86 -31.03 -13.56 28.44
C ALA A 86 -29.66 -13.40 27.76
N TYR A 87 -28.57 -13.84 28.42
CA TYR A 87 -27.25 -13.82 27.80
C TYR A 87 -27.08 -14.82 26.64
N PHE A 88 -27.85 -15.91 26.56
CA PHE A 88 -27.87 -16.79 25.39
C PHE A 88 -28.60 -16.15 24.19
N LEU A 89 -29.72 -15.45 24.44
CA LEU A 89 -30.42 -14.66 23.42
C LEU A 89 -29.53 -13.50 22.93
N GLU A 90 -28.81 -12.85 23.84
CA GLU A 90 -27.85 -11.81 23.49
C GLU A 90 -26.69 -12.37 22.67
N ALA A 91 -26.08 -13.49 23.07
CA ALA A 91 -25.01 -14.13 22.30
C ALA A 91 -25.45 -14.59 20.90
N PHE A 92 -26.76 -14.84 20.68
CA PHE A 92 -27.33 -15.06 19.35
C PHE A 92 -27.54 -13.75 18.58
N ALA A 93 -28.08 -12.71 19.22
CA ALA A 93 -28.24 -11.39 18.61
C ALA A 93 -26.89 -10.78 18.17
N GLN A 94 -25.87 -10.94 19.01
CA GLN A 94 -24.51 -10.45 18.80
C GLN A 94 -23.87 -10.91 17.48
N HIS A 95 -24.27 -12.07 16.94
CA HIS A 95 -23.87 -12.49 15.59
C HIS A 95 -24.18 -11.38 14.56
N PHE A 96 -25.43 -10.95 14.50
CA PHE A 96 -25.88 -9.87 13.60
C PHE A 96 -25.31 -8.50 13.97
N LEU A 97 -24.95 -8.26 15.24
CA LEU A 97 -24.21 -7.04 15.62
C LEU A 97 -22.81 -7.04 15.01
N THR A 98 -22.12 -8.19 15.01
CA THR A 98 -20.77 -8.28 14.44
C THR A 98 -20.75 -8.18 12.93
N ASP A 99 -21.78 -8.70 12.24
CA ASP A 99 -21.93 -8.56 10.79
C ASP A 99 -22.03 -7.09 10.35
N LEU A 100 -22.65 -6.22 11.17
CA LEU A 100 -22.72 -4.77 10.93
C LEU A 100 -21.35 -4.05 10.93
N PHE A 101 -20.28 -4.72 11.36
CA PHE A 101 -18.89 -4.24 11.25
C PHE A 101 -18.10 -4.89 10.09
N SER A 102 -18.68 -5.88 9.39
CA SER A 102 -18.05 -6.51 8.23
C SER A 102 -18.30 -5.68 6.97
N SER A 103 -17.25 -5.16 6.33
CA SER A 103 -17.39 -4.27 5.16
C SER A 103 -18.13 -4.94 3.99
N GLY A 104 -17.97 -6.25 3.80
CA GLY A 104 -18.73 -7.04 2.83
C GLY A 104 -20.25 -6.98 3.04
N HIS A 105 -20.71 -6.78 4.28
CA HIS A 105 -22.12 -6.65 4.65
C HIS A 105 -22.64 -5.20 4.63
N MET A 106 -21.79 -4.20 4.35
CA MET A 106 -22.15 -2.77 4.41
C MET A 106 -22.68 -2.17 3.10
N ARG A 107 -22.15 -2.59 1.95
CA ARG A 107 -22.53 -2.03 0.63
C ARG A 107 -23.18 -3.05 -0.32
N THR A 108 -22.87 -4.33 -0.15
CA THR A 108 -23.40 -5.41 -1.02
C THR A 108 -24.93 -5.43 -0.97
N PRO A 109 -25.64 -5.19 -2.09
CA PRO A 109 -27.10 -5.13 -2.09
C PRO A 109 -27.73 -6.54 -2.11
N ARG A 110 -27.35 -7.38 -1.13
CA ARG A 110 -27.65 -8.82 -1.06
C ARG A 110 -29.10 -9.16 -1.37
N ARG A 111 -30.05 -8.46 -0.74
CA ARG A 111 -31.51 -8.65 -0.91
C ARG A 111 -32.01 -8.35 -2.33
N VAL A 112 -31.34 -7.46 -3.06
CA VAL A 112 -31.68 -7.10 -4.45
C VAL A 112 -31.04 -8.07 -5.44
N LEU A 113 -29.88 -8.64 -5.07
CA LEU A 113 -29.12 -9.63 -5.84
C LEU A 113 -29.43 -11.08 -5.41
N HIS A 114 -30.63 -11.34 -4.86
CA HIS A 114 -31.03 -12.66 -4.38
C HIS A 114 -32.25 -13.17 -5.14
N GLU A 115 -32.12 -14.34 -5.76
CA GLU A 115 -33.27 -15.09 -6.27
C GLU A 115 -33.90 -15.88 -5.11
N PRO A 116 -35.20 -15.74 -4.85
CA PRO A 116 -35.86 -16.59 -3.88
C PRO A 116 -35.89 -18.03 -4.40
N TYR A 117 -35.09 -18.91 -3.80
CA TYR A 117 -35.06 -20.35 -4.06
C TYR A 117 -36.37 -21.05 -3.66
N SER A 118 -37.45 -20.78 -4.39
CA SER A 118 -38.78 -21.37 -4.20
C SER A 118 -38.97 -22.63 -5.02
N ASP A 119 -39.63 -23.63 -4.42
CA ASP A 119 -40.24 -24.79 -5.09
C ASP A 119 -39.30 -25.68 -5.93
N VAL A 120 -38.02 -25.78 -5.55
CA VAL A 120 -37.20 -26.97 -5.88
C VAL A 120 -37.66 -28.12 -4.97
N ASP A 121 -38.69 -28.84 -5.40
CA ASP A 121 -39.05 -30.14 -4.81
C ASP A 121 -37.79 -31.04 -4.80
N PRO A 122 -37.39 -31.62 -3.66
CA PRO A 122 -36.23 -32.51 -3.61
C PRO A 122 -36.51 -33.72 -4.51
N PRO A 123 -35.58 -34.10 -5.43
CA PRO A 123 -35.85 -35.13 -6.42
C PRO A 123 -36.26 -36.46 -5.75
N PRO A 124 -37.35 -37.10 -6.21
CA PRO A 124 -37.99 -38.21 -5.50
C PRO A 124 -37.12 -39.46 -5.38
N ASP A 125 -36.09 -39.57 -6.20
CA ASP A 125 -35.17 -40.71 -6.27
C ASP A 125 -33.91 -40.54 -5.38
N GLY A 126 -33.80 -39.41 -4.66
CA GLY A 126 -32.72 -39.12 -3.71
C GLY A 126 -31.71 -38.08 -4.22
N PRO A 127 -30.72 -37.70 -3.39
CA PRO A 127 -29.76 -36.65 -3.72
C PRO A 127 -28.66 -37.15 -4.67
N ASP A 128 -28.99 -37.19 -5.96
CA ASP A 128 -28.03 -36.68 -6.94
C ASP A 128 -27.83 -35.20 -6.60
N TYR A 129 -26.71 -34.91 -5.93
CA TYR A 129 -26.36 -33.54 -5.57
C TYR A 129 -26.17 -32.74 -6.87
N PRO A 130 -26.94 -31.67 -7.12
CA PRO A 130 -26.64 -30.80 -8.24
C PRO A 130 -25.27 -30.16 -8.02
N ASP A 131 -24.57 -29.86 -9.12
CA ASP A 131 -23.54 -28.82 -9.07
C ASP A 131 -24.22 -27.55 -8.53
N LEU A 132 -23.71 -27.03 -7.41
CA LEU A 132 -24.31 -25.91 -6.67
C LEU A 132 -23.94 -24.59 -7.34
N ASP A 133 -24.33 -24.46 -8.62
CA ASP A 133 -24.25 -23.23 -9.39
C ASP A 133 -25.17 -22.18 -8.74
N LEU A 134 -24.57 -21.33 -7.92
CA LEU A 134 -25.22 -20.15 -7.35
C LEU A 134 -25.83 -19.32 -8.49
N TRP A 135 -27.05 -18.81 -8.29
CA TRP A 135 -27.66 -17.89 -9.27
C TRP A 135 -26.67 -16.76 -9.61
N PRO A 136 -26.49 -16.37 -10.90
CA PRO A 136 -25.34 -15.53 -11.23
C PRO A 136 -25.33 -14.15 -10.56
N ALA A 137 -26.48 -13.65 -10.08
CA ALA A 137 -26.52 -12.45 -9.23
C ALA A 137 -26.13 -12.71 -7.76
N ASP A 138 -26.45 -13.88 -7.17
CA ASP A 138 -25.93 -14.28 -5.85
C ASP A 138 -24.39 -14.36 -5.91
N ALA A 139 -23.83 -14.93 -6.99
CA ALA A 139 -22.38 -14.96 -7.22
C ALA A 139 -21.79 -13.55 -7.40
N CYS A 140 -22.48 -12.65 -8.12
CA CYS A 140 -22.10 -11.23 -8.20
C CYS A 140 -22.11 -10.54 -6.82
N ALA A 141 -23.09 -10.86 -5.96
CA ALA A 141 -23.14 -10.35 -4.58
C ALA A 141 -21.95 -10.86 -3.75
N GLN A 142 -21.59 -12.15 -3.88
CA GLN A 142 -20.42 -12.71 -3.21
C GLN A 142 -19.11 -12.03 -3.64
N ILE A 143 -18.94 -11.74 -4.94
CA ILE A 143 -17.73 -11.07 -5.43
C ILE A 143 -17.61 -9.64 -4.85
N MET A 144 -18.71 -8.89 -4.76
CA MET A 144 -18.72 -7.57 -4.11
C MET A 144 -18.44 -7.68 -2.59
N HIS A 145 -19.04 -8.67 -1.93
CA HIS A 145 -18.84 -8.95 -0.51
C HIS A 145 -17.37 -9.25 -0.17
N ASP A 146 -16.71 -10.11 -0.96
CA ASP A 146 -15.32 -10.50 -0.73
C ASP A 146 -14.35 -9.36 -1.11
N GLU A 147 -14.67 -8.55 -2.15
CA GLU A 147 -13.91 -7.33 -2.48
C GLU A 147 -13.93 -6.31 -1.32
N ASP A 148 -15.12 -6.00 -0.81
CA ASP A 148 -15.30 -5.07 0.32
C ASP A 148 -14.69 -5.62 1.61
N SER A 149 -14.81 -6.92 1.88
CA SER A 149 -14.18 -7.57 3.02
C SER A 149 -12.65 -7.51 2.99
N ALA A 150 -12.04 -7.71 1.82
CA ALA A 150 -10.58 -7.74 1.67
C ALA A 150 -9.95 -6.34 1.75
N ASN A 151 -10.49 -5.37 1.01
CA ASN A 151 -9.95 -4.01 0.91
C ASN A 151 -10.28 -3.15 2.13
N GLY A 152 -11.47 -3.36 2.71
CA GLY A 152 -12.02 -2.53 3.77
C GLY A 152 -12.64 -1.22 3.28
N LEU A 153 -13.39 -0.57 4.18
CA LEU A 153 -14.09 0.71 3.96
C LEU A 153 -13.79 1.67 5.12
N TRP A 154 -13.68 2.96 4.83
CA TRP A 154 -13.53 4.00 5.85
C TRP A 154 -14.91 4.40 6.38
N VAL A 155 -15.12 4.21 7.68
CA VAL A 155 -16.44 4.36 8.30
C VAL A 155 -16.41 5.32 9.47
N SER A 156 -17.58 5.86 9.80
CA SER A 156 -17.84 6.62 11.03
C SER A 156 -19.04 6.05 11.78
N ASN A 157 -19.07 6.20 13.12
CA ASN A 157 -20.26 5.87 13.93
C ASN A 157 -21.00 7.12 14.42
N SER A 158 -22.11 6.94 15.15
CA SER A 158 -22.91 8.09 15.64
C SER A 158 -22.24 8.91 16.76
N PHE A 159 -21.15 8.42 17.34
CA PHE A 159 -20.31 9.15 18.31
C PHE A 159 -19.20 9.97 17.64
N GLY A 160 -18.98 9.79 16.33
CA GLY A 160 -17.93 10.48 15.57
C GLY A 160 -16.58 9.78 15.57
N ASP A 161 -16.48 8.54 16.09
CA ASP A 161 -15.28 7.72 15.85
C ASP A 161 -15.15 7.43 14.36
N THR A 162 -13.93 7.41 13.83
CA THR A 162 -13.61 6.97 12.45
C THR A 162 -12.57 5.85 12.44
N TRP A 163 -12.73 4.88 11.53
CA TRP A 163 -11.78 3.78 11.36
C TRP A 163 -11.93 3.08 10.00
N ALA A 164 -10.94 2.28 9.62
CA ALA A 164 -11.08 1.33 8.52
C ALA A 164 -11.74 0.03 9.00
N ALA A 165 -12.98 -0.21 8.56
CA ALA A 165 -13.67 -1.47 8.76
C ALA A 165 -13.20 -2.49 7.71
N TYR A 166 -12.85 -3.70 8.17
CA TYR A 166 -12.48 -4.84 7.34
C TYR A 166 -13.39 -6.01 7.67
N GLY A 167 -13.80 -6.75 6.64
CA GLY A 167 -14.86 -7.75 6.75
C GLY A 167 -14.40 -9.17 7.01
N ASP A 168 -15.09 -10.09 6.36
CA ASP A 168 -15.00 -11.52 6.61
C ASP A 168 -13.59 -12.08 6.47
N ARG A 169 -13.29 -13.09 7.31
CA ARG A 169 -11.95 -13.68 7.52
C ARG A 169 -10.93 -12.70 8.14
N GLN A 170 -11.15 -11.39 8.15
CA GLN A 170 -10.15 -10.39 8.56
C GLN A 170 -10.06 -10.09 10.06
N LEU A 171 -11.08 -10.42 10.87
CA LEU A 171 -11.21 -9.97 12.28
C LEU A 171 -9.95 -10.15 13.14
N TRP A 172 -9.20 -11.23 12.93
CA TRP A 172 -7.96 -11.53 13.68
C TRP A 172 -6.68 -11.00 13.03
N SER A 173 -6.73 -10.58 11.75
CA SER A 173 -5.61 -9.88 11.11
C SER A 173 -5.36 -8.55 11.81
N GLY A 174 -4.10 -8.15 11.97
CA GLY A 174 -3.76 -6.93 12.68
C GLY A 174 -4.28 -5.66 11.99
N LYS A 175 -4.53 -5.69 10.67
CA LYS A 175 -5.13 -4.54 9.93
C LYS A 175 -6.51 -4.19 10.50
N ALA A 176 -7.26 -5.21 10.90
CA ALA A 176 -8.60 -5.10 11.42
C ALA A 176 -8.63 -4.83 12.93
N ALA A 177 -7.49 -4.63 13.60
CA ALA A 177 -7.46 -4.44 15.05
C ALA A 177 -8.24 -3.19 15.52
N ALA A 178 -8.28 -2.12 14.70
CA ALA A 178 -9.16 -0.98 14.92
C ALA A 178 -10.65 -1.34 14.80
N ASN A 179 -11.03 -2.11 13.77
CA ASN A 179 -12.40 -2.62 13.62
C ASN A 179 -12.79 -3.55 14.79
N ARG A 180 -11.89 -4.46 15.19
CA ARG A 180 -12.05 -5.38 16.32
C ARG A 180 -12.26 -4.63 17.65
N LEU A 181 -11.58 -3.50 17.85
CA LEU A 181 -11.80 -2.65 19.02
C LEU A 181 -13.22 -2.05 19.05
N GLN A 182 -13.77 -1.63 17.91
CA GLN A 182 -15.14 -1.12 17.82
C GLN A 182 -16.18 -2.25 17.97
N VAL A 183 -15.94 -3.41 17.36
CA VAL A 183 -16.74 -4.64 17.53
C VAL A 183 -16.84 -5.02 19.01
N VAL A 184 -15.72 -5.08 19.73
CA VAL A 184 -15.69 -5.50 21.14
C VAL A 184 -16.38 -4.47 22.05
N LYS A 185 -16.24 -3.17 21.79
CA LYS A 185 -17.01 -2.13 22.51
C LYS A 185 -18.51 -2.28 22.30
N ALA A 186 -18.96 -2.46 21.06
CA ALA A 186 -20.38 -2.61 20.73
C ALA A 186 -20.96 -3.90 21.34
N ALA A 187 -20.21 -4.99 21.30
CA ALA A 187 -20.58 -6.27 21.91
C ALA A 187 -20.69 -6.18 23.44
N GLN A 188 -19.71 -5.58 24.11
CA GLN A 188 -19.78 -5.33 25.55
C GLN A 188 -20.96 -4.40 25.90
N THR A 189 -21.26 -3.42 25.06
CA THR A 189 -22.39 -2.50 25.28
C THR A 189 -23.73 -3.23 25.25
N GLY A 190 -23.97 -4.14 24.31
CA GLY A 190 -25.19 -4.97 24.29
C GLY A 190 -25.32 -5.85 25.55
N VAL A 191 -24.22 -6.48 25.96
CA VAL A 191 -24.15 -7.27 27.21
C VAL A 191 -24.42 -6.39 28.45
N ASP A 192 -23.93 -5.16 28.47
CA ASP A 192 -24.19 -4.19 29.54
C ASP A 192 -25.64 -3.70 29.53
N GLU A 193 -26.26 -3.47 28.38
CA GLU A 193 -27.68 -3.12 28.25
C GLU A 193 -28.59 -4.24 28.81
N VAL A 194 -28.27 -5.51 28.52
CA VAL A 194 -28.94 -6.69 29.12
C VAL A 194 -28.78 -6.73 30.64
N TRP A 195 -27.60 -6.39 31.16
CA TRP A 195 -27.37 -6.30 32.61
C TRP A 195 -28.12 -5.12 33.25
N GLN A 196 -28.22 -3.97 32.59
CA GLN A 196 -29.01 -2.83 33.07
C GLN A 196 -30.52 -3.11 33.06
N ALA A 197 -31.04 -3.85 32.07
CA ALA A 197 -32.42 -4.32 32.06
C ALA A 197 -32.71 -5.21 33.29
N PHE A 198 -31.79 -6.13 33.62
CA PHE A 198 -31.89 -6.93 34.86
C PHE A 198 -31.80 -6.07 36.14
N LEU A 199 -30.90 -5.08 36.20
CA LEU A 199 -30.70 -4.23 37.38
C LEU A 199 -31.78 -3.17 37.60
N THR A 200 -32.47 -2.72 36.54
CA THR A 200 -33.47 -1.64 36.61
C THR A 200 -34.90 -2.10 36.36
N GLY A 201 -35.13 -3.03 35.43
CA GLY A 201 -36.44 -3.35 34.87
C GLY A 201 -36.87 -2.39 33.75
N ASN A 202 -35.98 -1.50 33.32
CA ASN A 202 -36.24 -0.60 32.19
C ASN A 202 -35.75 -1.26 30.90
N LEU A 203 -36.59 -1.25 29.87
CA LEU A 203 -36.26 -1.68 28.51
C LEU A 203 -36.05 -0.43 27.64
N PRO A 204 -34.88 -0.24 26.99
CA PRO A 204 -34.74 0.78 25.96
C PRO A 204 -35.57 0.43 24.71
N GLU A 205 -35.99 1.46 23.96
CA GLU A 205 -36.58 1.29 22.64
C GLU A 205 -35.50 0.92 21.61
N ALA A 206 -35.88 0.24 20.52
CA ALA A 206 -34.93 -0.22 19.50
C ALA A 206 -34.24 0.91 18.70
N SER A 207 -34.81 2.13 18.74
CA SER A 207 -34.14 3.35 18.27
C SER A 207 -32.95 3.76 19.14
N ASP A 208 -32.93 3.31 20.38
CA ASP A 208 -32.06 3.85 21.43
C ASP A 208 -30.97 2.92 21.93
N PHE A 209 -30.97 1.65 21.53
CA PHE A 209 -29.92 0.67 21.79
C PHE A 209 -28.52 1.27 21.56
N ALA A 210 -27.72 1.33 22.62
CA ALA A 210 -26.40 1.95 22.62
C ALA A 210 -25.40 1.15 21.77
N ALA A 211 -25.53 -0.17 21.71
CA ALA A 211 -24.76 -1.02 20.80
C ALA A 211 -24.92 -0.59 19.32
N LEU A 212 -26.16 -0.32 18.86
CA LEU A 212 -26.45 0.18 17.50
C LEU A 212 -26.01 1.62 17.24
N LYS A 213 -25.66 2.39 18.29
CA LYS A 213 -25.07 3.73 18.13
C LYS A 213 -23.57 3.66 17.87
N MET A 214 -22.92 2.53 18.17
CA MET A 214 -21.49 2.27 17.90
C MET A 214 -21.19 1.69 16.52
N THR A 215 -22.18 1.10 15.84
CA THR A 215 -22.00 0.55 14.48
C THR A 215 -21.70 1.65 13.45
N PRO A 216 -21.10 1.30 12.30
CA PRO A 216 -20.97 2.20 11.15
C PRO A 216 -22.29 2.89 10.77
N ASN A 217 -22.21 4.14 10.33
CA ASN A 217 -23.33 4.89 9.79
C ASN A 217 -23.51 4.55 8.30
N PHE A 218 -24.36 3.56 8.01
CA PHE A 218 -24.64 3.08 6.65
C PHE A 218 -25.20 4.16 5.70
N SER A 219 -25.78 5.25 6.23
CA SER A 219 -26.23 6.40 5.42
C SER A 219 -25.09 7.32 4.98
N ASN A 220 -23.90 7.19 5.59
CA ASN A 220 -22.69 7.98 5.30
C ASN A 220 -21.58 7.12 4.66
N LEU A 221 -21.91 6.02 3.98
CA LEU A 221 -20.94 5.25 3.18
C LEU A 221 -20.61 6.02 1.88
N THR A 222 -19.78 7.04 2.01
CA THR A 222 -19.47 8.03 0.98
C THR A 222 -18.48 7.46 -0.05
N TYR A 223 -18.99 7.18 -1.25
CA TYR A 223 -18.18 6.87 -2.43
C TYR A 223 -16.90 7.75 -2.58
N PRO A 224 -16.96 9.10 -2.51
CA PRO A 224 -15.77 9.94 -2.70
C PRO A 224 -14.76 9.91 -1.54
N GLU A 225 -14.90 8.99 -0.58
CA GLU A 225 -13.86 8.65 0.39
C GLU A 225 -13.33 7.23 0.11
N ASP A 226 -14.20 6.24 -0.06
CA ASP A 226 -13.81 4.87 -0.41
C ASP A 226 -13.46 4.71 -1.90
N TYR A 227 -13.53 3.49 -2.41
CA TYR A 227 -13.48 3.18 -3.83
C TYR A 227 -14.90 2.91 -4.37
N VAL A 228 -15.12 3.11 -5.67
CA VAL A 228 -16.40 2.89 -6.37
C VAL A 228 -16.93 1.48 -6.05
N PRO A 229 -18.16 1.29 -5.53
CA PRO A 229 -18.70 -0.05 -5.27
C PRO A 229 -18.87 -0.84 -6.58
N LEU A 230 -18.88 -2.19 -6.49
CA LEU A 230 -19.09 -3.02 -7.69
C LEU A 230 -20.53 -2.90 -8.20
N PHE A 231 -21.48 -2.78 -7.27
CA PHE A 231 -22.88 -2.48 -7.54
C PHE A 231 -23.40 -1.31 -6.66
N GLU A 232 -24.20 -0.42 -7.25
CA GLU A 232 -25.03 0.57 -6.54
C GLU A 232 -26.50 0.26 -6.83
N TRP A 233 -27.35 0.20 -5.79
CA TRP A 233 -28.80 0.14 -5.96
C TRP A 233 -29.42 1.53 -5.82
N SER A 234 -30.26 1.93 -6.78
CA SER A 234 -30.81 3.28 -6.83
C SER A 234 -31.89 3.50 -5.76
N ALA A 235 -31.53 4.22 -4.70
CA ALA A 235 -32.48 4.67 -3.67
C ALA A 235 -33.58 5.65 -4.19
N ARG A 236 -33.56 6.04 -5.48
CA ARG A 236 -34.58 6.89 -6.12
C ARG A 236 -35.55 6.10 -7.01
N ASP A 237 -35.11 4.97 -7.55
CA ASP A 237 -35.89 4.10 -8.43
C ASP A 237 -35.45 2.65 -8.17
N PRO A 238 -36.25 1.87 -7.42
CA PRO A 238 -35.83 0.55 -6.93
C PRO A 238 -35.65 -0.49 -8.04
N ASP A 239 -36.08 -0.21 -9.29
CA ASP A 239 -35.81 -1.06 -10.46
C ASP A 239 -34.41 -0.83 -11.05
N ILE A 240 -33.72 0.27 -10.72
CA ILE A 240 -32.41 0.57 -11.29
C ILE A 240 -31.29 0.01 -10.39
N LEU A 241 -30.58 -0.98 -10.94
CA LEU A 241 -29.27 -1.40 -10.47
C LEU A 241 -28.19 -0.77 -11.34
N ARG A 242 -27.06 -0.40 -10.74
CA ARG A 242 -25.85 0.04 -11.42
C ARG A 242 -24.74 -0.95 -11.15
N SER A 243 -24.02 -1.37 -12.20
CA SER A 243 -22.77 -2.11 -12.07
C SER A 243 -21.61 -1.24 -12.53
N ARG A 244 -20.46 -1.32 -11.86
CA ARG A 244 -19.21 -0.61 -12.23
C ARG A 244 -18.93 -0.87 -13.72
N ALA A 245 -18.84 0.18 -14.54
CA ALA A 245 -18.77 0.03 -16.01
C ALA A 245 -17.51 -0.71 -16.44
N HIS A 246 -16.43 -0.49 -15.70
CA HIS A 246 -15.16 -1.20 -15.74
C HIS A 246 -14.99 -1.84 -14.36
N PRO A 247 -15.25 -3.14 -14.16
CA PRO A 247 -15.05 -3.81 -12.86
C PRO A 247 -13.65 -3.53 -12.27
N ASP A 248 -12.71 -3.35 -13.17
CA ASP A 248 -11.26 -3.20 -13.01
C ASP A 248 -10.81 -1.81 -12.55
N GLU A 249 -11.70 -0.82 -12.55
CA GLU A 249 -11.34 0.57 -12.29
C GLU A 249 -12.17 1.10 -11.12
N ARG A 250 -11.85 0.65 -9.90
CA ARG A 250 -12.49 1.03 -8.64
C ARG A 250 -12.29 2.51 -8.27
N ASN A 251 -11.50 3.28 -9.03
CA ASN A 251 -11.43 4.75 -8.92
C ASN A 251 -12.20 5.46 -10.05
N ASN A 252 -12.86 4.74 -10.98
CA ASN A 252 -13.61 5.29 -12.11
C ASN A 252 -15.12 5.24 -11.82
N SER A 253 -15.75 6.39 -11.60
CA SER A 253 -17.19 6.50 -11.26
C SER A 253 -18.16 6.20 -12.41
N ALA A 254 -17.70 5.62 -13.52
CA ALA A 254 -18.57 5.19 -14.61
C ALA A 254 -19.37 3.94 -14.21
N PHE A 255 -20.70 3.99 -14.38
CA PHE A 255 -21.61 2.87 -14.15
C PHE A 255 -22.39 2.51 -15.42
N LYS A 256 -22.73 1.23 -15.56
CA LYS A 256 -23.74 0.72 -16.48
C LYS A 256 -25.05 0.57 -15.69
N GLU A 257 -26.13 1.19 -16.15
CA GLU A 257 -27.45 1.07 -15.53
C GLU A 257 -28.24 -0.10 -16.12
N TYR A 258 -28.95 -0.84 -15.27
CA TYR A 258 -29.76 -2.01 -15.61
C TYR A 258 -31.12 -1.92 -14.91
N SER A 259 -32.18 -2.36 -15.60
CA SER A 259 -33.54 -2.49 -15.07
C SER A 259 -33.71 -3.92 -14.54
N ILE A 260 -33.79 -4.08 -13.22
CA ILE A 260 -33.79 -5.36 -12.50
C ILE A 260 -34.94 -6.24 -12.98
N SER A 261 -36.15 -5.67 -13.13
CA SER A 261 -37.34 -6.35 -13.67
C SER A 261 -37.22 -6.81 -15.14
N ARG A 262 -36.07 -6.56 -15.79
CA ARG A 262 -35.76 -6.95 -17.17
C ARG A 262 -34.44 -7.72 -17.31
N LEU A 263 -33.74 -8.00 -16.21
CA LEU A 263 -32.57 -8.88 -16.20
C LEU A 263 -33.04 -10.33 -16.10
N GLY A 264 -32.83 -11.10 -17.18
CA GLY A 264 -32.92 -12.55 -17.13
C GLY A 264 -31.57 -13.21 -16.86
N ASP A 265 -31.57 -14.52 -16.64
CA ASP A 265 -30.38 -15.29 -16.24
C ASP A 265 -29.21 -15.16 -17.24
N ARG A 266 -29.51 -14.93 -18.52
CA ARG A 266 -28.50 -14.72 -19.57
C ARG A 266 -27.85 -13.33 -19.49
N GLU A 267 -28.59 -12.33 -19.04
CA GLU A 267 -28.08 -10.99 -18.82
C GLU A 267 -27.28 -10.97 -17.51
N TRP A 268 -27.74 -11.66 -16.47
CA TRP A 268 -26.99 -11.89 -15.24
C TRP A 268 -25.71 -12.70 -15.46
N GLN A 269 -25.78 -13.82 -16.20
CA GLN A 269 -24.59 -14.59 -16.58
C GLN A 269 -23.62 -13.72 -17.38
N ARG A 270 -24.08 -12.85 -18.30
CA ARG A 270 -23.17 -11.91 -18.98
C ARG A 270 -22.53 -10.89 -18.04
N ILE A 271 -23.20 -10.48 -16.95
CA ILE A 271 -22.61 -9.60 -15.92
C ILE A 271 -21.57 -10.37 -15.13
N LEU A 272 -21.89 -11.59 -14.66
CA LEU A 272 -20.95 -12.47 -13.96
C LEU A 272 -19.75 -12.83 -14.85
N ASP A 273 -19.98 -13.26 -16.10
CA ASP A 273 -18.97 -13.48 -17.13
C ASP A 273 -18.11 -12.23 -17.34
N THR A 274 -18.69 -11.02 -17.30
CA THR A 274 -17.91 -9.78 -17.44
C THR A 274 -16.99 -9.58 -16.25
N ILE A 275 -17.42 -9.92 -15.02
CA ILE A 275 -16.67 -9.77 -13.77
C ILE A 275 -15.65 -10.93 -13.57
N GLN A 276 -15.91 -12.10 -14.14
CA GLN A 276 -15.01 -13.26 -14.11
C GLN A 276 -14.00 -13.25 -15.27
N ASN A 277 -14.39 -12.80 -16.47
CA ASN A 277 -13.48 -12.69 -17.63
C ASN A 277 -12.79 -11.33 -17.71
N SER A 278 -13.24 -10.30 -16.98
CA SER A 278 -12.32 -9.27 -16.50
C SER A 278 -11.31 -9.95 -15.58
N SER A 279 -10.09 -10.09 -16.09
CA SER A 279 -9.13 -11.18 -15.83
C SER A 279 -9.30 -11.84 -14.45
N VAL A 280 -10.01 -12.98 -14.37
CA VAL A 280 -10.37 -13.76 -13.15
C VAL A 280 -9.71 -13.31 -11.84
N ILE A 281 -10.43 -12.56 -10.99
CA ILE A 281 -9.99 -12.12 -9.62
C ILE A 281 -8.74 -11.19 -9.66
N GLN A 282 -8.28 -10.89 -10.85
CA GLN A 282 -7.04 -10.23 -11.20
C GLN A 282 -7.28 -9.26 -12.37
N SER A 283 -8.30 -8.41 -12.19
CA SER A 283 -8.32 -7.04 -12.71
C SER A 283 -8.18 -5.89 -11.49
N MET A 284 -6.37 -4.81 -10.47
CA MET A 284 -4.86 -4.53 -10.53
C MET A 284 -4.46 -3.04 -10.88
N ARG A 285 -5.38 -2.15 -11.37
CA ARG A 285 -5.20 -0.76 -11.93
C ARG A 285 -5.83 0.46 -11.17
N PRO A 286 -5.08 1.36 -10.53
CA PRO A 286 -5.45 2.79 -10.56
C PRO A 286 -4.36 3.81 -10.94
N PHE A 287 -4.76 5.06 -11.13
CA PHE A 287 -3.85 6.17 -10.78
C PHE A 287 -3.68 6.20 -9.26
N THR A 288 -2.53 5.79 -8.71
CA THR A 288 -2.15 6.25 -7.37
C THR A 288 -0.66 6.45 -7.13
N LEU A 289 -0.30 7.72 -6.90
CA LEU A 289 1.02 8.07 -6.39
C LEU A 289 1.08 7.73 -4.90
N SER A 290 2.02 6.84 -4.54
CA SER A 290 2.31 6.47 -3.15
C SER A 290 3.63 7.08 -2.67
N PHE A 291 3.66 7.47 -1.40
CA PHE A 291 4.73 8.27 -0.82
C PHE A 291 5.19 7.68 0.53
N LEU A 292 6.51 7.66 0.76
CA LEU A 292 7.14 7.14 1.98
C LEU A 292 7.53 8.25 2.97
N SER A 293 6.76 8.39 4.05
CA SER A 293 7.18 9.15 5.22
C SER A 293 7.86 8.25 6.25
N SER A 294 8.65 8.82 7.16
CA SER A 294 9.33 8.06 8.21
C SER A 294 8.41 7.31 9.19
N THR A 295 7.10 7.56 9.13
CA THR A 295 6.08 7.02 10.03
C THR A 295 4.86 6.42 9.31
N GLY A 296 4.85 6.34 7.98
CA GLY A 296 3.65 5.96 7.23
C GLY A 296 3.78 6.06 5.71
N VAL A 297 2.95 5.29 5.01
CA VAL A 297 2.74 5.39 3.56
C VAL A 297 1.54 6.29 3.28
N TRP A 298 1.72 7.31 2.47
CA TRP A 298 0.66 8.19 1.99
C TRP A 298 0.25 7.80 0.56
N HIS A 299 -1.04 7.88 0.23
CA HIS A 299 -1.62 7.27 -0.96
C HIS A 299 -2.66 8.21 -1.58
N PHE A 300 -2.32 8.83 -2.71
CA PHE A 300 -3.03 9.97 -3.31
C PHE A 300 -3.85 9.59 -4.55
N ARG A 301 -5.15 9.35 -4.39
CA ARG A 301 -6.11 8.95 -5.44
C ARG A 301 -6.90 10.16 -5.96
N SER A 302 -7.03 10.35 -7.27
CA SER A 302 -8.07 11.24 -7.84
C SER A 302 -9.25 10.38 -8.30
N PRO A 303 -10.38 10.33 -7.55
CA PRO A 303 -11.59 9.61 -7.96
C PRO A 303 -12.39 10.37 -9.06
N ASN A 304 -12.04 11.64 -9.29
CA ASN A 304 -12.60 12.55 -10.28
C ASN A 304 -11.67 13.78 -10.43
N ASP A 305 -12.07 14.76 -11.25
CA ASP A 305 -11.27 15.97 -11.54
C ASP A 305 -11.33 17.07 -10.46
N ASP A 306 -12.19 16.93 -9.44
CA ASP A 306 -12.43 17.95 -8.40
C ASP A 306 -12.13 17.51 -6.96
N SER A 307 -11.60 16.31 -6.78
CA SER A 307 -11.13 15.86 -5.47
C SER A 307 -9.90 14.96 -5.54
N LEU A 308 -9.17 14.93 -4.42
CA LEU A 308 -8.02 14.07 -4.18
C LEU A 308 -8.23 13.39 -2.83
N ILE A 309 -8.43 12.08 -2.84
CA ILE A 309 -8.48 11.27 -1.63
C ILE A 309 -7.05 10.92 -1.22
N VAL A 310 -6.75 11.12 0.04
CA VAL A 310 -5.43 10.83 0.62
C VAL A 310 -5.61 9.82 1.74
N ASN A 311 -5.23 8.57 1.50
CA ASN A 311 -5.18 7.55 2.54
C ASN A 311 -3.81 7.63 3.22
N LYS A 312 -3.77 7.55 4.55
CA LYS A 312 -2.56 7.36 5.34
C LYS A 312 -2.55 5.96 5.91
N TYR A 313 -1.56 5.16 5.55
CA TYR A 313 -1.27 3.88 6.19
C TYR A 313 -0.09 4.05 7.16
N GLY A 314 -0.19 3.52 8.37
CA GLY A 314 0.75 3.81 9.43
C GLY A 314 0.51 2.98 10.69
N PRO A 315 1.25 3.26 11.79
CA PRO A 315 1.11 2.58 13.05
C PRO A 315 -0.20 2.96 13.77
N VAL A 316 -1.14 2.04 13.83
CA VAL A 316 -2.42 2.17 14.55
C VAL A 316 -2.34 1.45 15.89
N ASP A 317 -2.76 2.13 16.96
CA ASP A 317 -2.84 1.60 18.32
C ASP A 317 -4.25 1.05 18.59
N ALA A 318 -4.37 -0.27 18.74
CA ALA A 318 -5.63 -0.95 19.05
C ALA A 318 -5.73 -1.35 20.53
N ALA A 319 -5.03 -0.61 21.41
CA ALA A 319 -5.05 -0.79 22.87
C ALA A 319 -4.63 -2.21 23.30
N GLU A 320 -5.52 -2.98 23.93
CA GLU A 320 -5.24 -4.35 24.39
C GLU A 320 -4.86 -5.32 23.27
N PHE A 321 -5.26 -5.02 22.03
CA PHE A 321 -4.91 -5.79 20.85
C PHE A 321 -3.49 -5.50 20.34
N GLY A 322 -2.81 -4.47 20.86
CA GLY A 322 -1.47 -4.08 20.46
C GLY A 322 -1.44 -3.11 19.26
N LYS A 323 -0.25 -2.94 18.69
CA LYS A 323 0.05 -1.95 17.65
C LYS A 323 0.36 -2.64 16.33
N TYR A 324 -0.39 -2.30 15.30
CA TYR A 324 -0.22 -2.83 13.95
C TYR A 324 -0.12 -1.72 12.91
N TRP A 325 0.52 -2.01 11.79
CA TRP A 325 0.32 -1.23 10.57
C TRP A 325 -1.13 -1.38 10.10
N SER A 326 -1.82 -0.28 9.77
CA SER A 326 -3.13 -0.29 9.11
C SER A 326 -3.42 1.04 8.42
N MET A 327 -4.60 1.22 7.84
CA MET A 327 -5.08 2.56 7.45
C MET A 327 -5.36 3.36 8.73
N GLU A 328 -4.59 4.42 8.93
CA GLU A 328 -4.63 5.30 10.11
C GLU A 328 -5.63 6.44 9.92
N ALA A 329 -5.74 6.96 8.69
CA ALA A 329 -6.66 8.04 8.33
C ALA A 329 -6.97 8.04 6.82
N GLN A 330 -8.11 8.63 6.47
CA GLN A 330 -8.47 8.97 5.10
C GLN A 330 -8.98 10.42 5.05
N TYR A 331 -8.62 11.15 3.99
CA TYR A 331 -8.95 12.56 3.83
C TYR A 331 -9.44 12.84 2.41
N ASN A 332 -10.59 13.50 2.23
CA ASN A 332 -10.97 14.07 0.95
C ASN A 332 -10.51 15.54 0.86
N ILE A 333 -9.74 15.89 -0.16
CA ILE A 333 -9.32 17.25 -0.47
C ILE A 333 -10.09 17.70 -1.71
N GLN A 334 -10.90 18.74 -1.57
CA GLN A 334 -11.55 19.38 -2.72
C GLN A 334 -10.52 20.20 -3.51
N ILE A 335 -10.34 19.87 -4.79
CA ILE A 335 -9.53 20.64 -5.74
C ILE A 335 -10.48 21.55 -6.53
N PRO A 336 -10.22 22.87 -6.64
CA PRO A 336 -11.08 23.76 -7.41
C PRO A 336 -11.26 23.27 -8.85
N GLN A 337 -12.52 23.06 -9.26
CA GLN A 337 -12.87 22.60 -10.60
C GLN A 337 -12.23 23.48 -11.69
N VAL A 338 -11.48 22.83 -12.57
CA VAL A 338 -11.04 23.39 -13.85
C VAL A 338 -11.44 22.40 -14.92
N ALA A 339 -11.96 22.89 -16.04
CA ALA A 339 -12.33 22.02 -17.15
C ALA A 339 -11.08 21.33 -17.71
N GLY A 340 -11.09 19.99 -17.71
CA GLY A 340 -9.99 19.16 -18.19
C GLY A 340 -9.64 18.04 -17.21
N SER A 341 -8.91 17.03 -17.68
CA SER A 341 -8.43 15.95 -16.82
C SER A 341 -7.02 16.24 -16.30
N THR A 342 -6.73 15.79 -15.07
CA THR A 342 -5.39 15.91 -14.46
C THR A 342 -4.74 14.55 -14.31
N SER A 343 -3.61 14.31 -14.99
CA SER A 343 -2.75 13.14 -14.74
C SER A 343 -1.63 13.53 -13.78
N TRP A 344 -1.64 12.98 -12.55
CA TRP A 344 -0.66 13.30 -11.52
C TRP A 344 0.72 12.71 -11.82
N ALA A 345 1.73 13.57 -11.82
CA ALA A 345 3.04 13.29 -12.39
C ALA A 345 4.19 13.34 -11.37
N SER A 346 3.99 13.99 -10.22
CA SER A 346 4.96 14.06 -9.12
C SER A 346 4.25 14.26 -7.78
N VAL A 347 4.79 13.67 -6.72
CA VAL A 347 4.50 13.86 -5.28
C VAL A 347 5.83 13.76 -4.53
N GLN A 348 6.33 14.86 -3.98
CA GLN A 348 7.59 14.89 -3.23
C GLN A 348 7.39 15.53 -1.85
N TYR A 349 7.78 14.85 -0.77
CA TYR A 349 7.92 15.48 0.54
C TYR A 349 9.08 16.47 0.56
N LEU A 350 8.82 17.65 1.10
CA LEU A 350 9.75 18.77 1.17
C LEU A 350 10.42 18.81 2.55
N ASP A 351 9.72 19.36 3.53
CA ASP A 351 10.03 19.32 4.96
C ASP A 351 8.74 19.61 5.77
N HIS A 352 8.77 19.34 7.07
CA HIS A 352 7.68 19.67 8.02
C HIS A 352 6.27 19.12 7.68
N GLY A 353 6.18 18.06 6.86
CA GLY A 353 4.90 17.48 6.43
C GLY A 353 4.35 18.05 5.12
N PHE A 354 4.99 19.05 4.52
CA PHE A 354 4.60 19.53 3.20
C PHE A 354 5.00 18.55 2.10
N HIS A 355 4.07 18.30 1.19
CA HIS A 355 4.26 17.54 -0.04
C HIS A 355 3.97 18.46 -1.25
N SER A 356 4.86 18.46 -2.23
CA SER A 356 4.71 19.12 -3.52
C SER A 356 4.22 18.12 -4.55
N LEU A 357 3.04 18.38 -5.12
CA LEU A 357 2.46 17.65 -6.22
C LEU A 357 2.63 18.42 -7.52
N VAL A 358 2.90 17.70 -8.60
CA VAL A 358 2.86 18.21 -9.97
C VAL A 358 2.03 17.26 -10.82
N GLY A 359 1.23 17.76 -11.73
CA GLY A 359 0.46 16.98 -12.70
C GLY A 359 0.39 17.69 -14.04
N ARG A 360 -0.04 16.97 -15.07
CA ARG A 360 -0.39 17.55 -16.38
C ARG A 360 -1.90 17.71 -16.45
N LEU A 361 -2.36 18.94 -16.62
CA LEU A 361 -3.75 19.29 -16.89
C LEU A 361 -3.97 19.32 -18.41
N ARG A 362 -4.98 18.60 -18.91
CA ARG A 362 -5.41 18.59 -20.32
C ARG A 362 -6.82 19.20 -20.43
N PRO A 363 -6.96 20.46 -20.87
CA PRO A 363 -8.28 21.08 -21.10
C PRO A 363 -9.09 20.33 -22.17
N PRO A 364 -10.44 20.31 -22.13
CA PRO A 364 -11.24 19.40 -22.97
C PRO A 364 -11.24 19.74 -24.47
N ASN A 365 -10.67 20.88 -24.86
CA ASN A 365 -10.74 21.44 -26.22
C ASN A 365 -9.42 22.10 -26.68
N GLN A 366 -8.32 22.00 -25.93
CA GLN A 366 -7.10 22.79 -26.22
C GLN A 366 -5.79 22.06 -25.89
N GLU A 367 -4.85 22.16 -26.83
CA GLU A 367 -3.44 22.37 -26.53
C GLU A 367 -3.19 23.89 -26.34
N PRO A 368 -2.19 24.31 -25.53
CA PRO A 368 -1.19 23.49 -24.84
C PRO A 368 -1.73 22.85 -23.55
N THR A 369 -1.14 21.73 -23.16
CA THR A 369 -1.26 21.21 -21.79
C THR A 369 -0.69 22.19 -20.75
N MET A 370 -1.12 22.06 -19.48
CA MET A 370 -0.64 22.93 -18.39
C MET A 370 0.01 22.12 -17.26
N ALA A 371 1.05 22.69 -16.65
CA ALA A 371 1.68 22.14 -15.46
C ALA A 371 0.89 22.57 -14.23
N ARG A 372 0.24 21.62 -13.57
CA ARG A 372 -0.58 21.81 -12.37
C ARG A 372 0.24 21.51 -11.13
N HIS A 373 0.52 22.53 -10.32
CA HIS A 373 1.28 22.41 -9.08
C HIS A 373 0.32 22.51 -7.87
N ILE A 374 0.37 21.55 -6.95
CA ILE A 374 -0.43 21.54 -5.72
C ILE A 374 0.47 21.30 -4.51
N GLY A 375 0.31 22.08 -3.45
CA GLY A 375 1.03 21.93 -2.19
C GLY A 375 0.08 21.48 -1.10
N VAL A 376 0.38 20.38 -0.44
CA VAL A 376 -0.47 19.84 0.63
C VAL A 376 0.31 19.57 1.92
N ARG A 377 -0.34 19.75 3.07
CA ARG A 377 0.21 19.40 4.39
C ARG A 377 -0.85 18.74 5.29
N PRO A 378 -0.51 17.74 6.11
CA PRO A 378 -1.37 17.32 7.21
C PRO A 378 -1.38 18.39 8.29
N VAL A 379 -2.56 18.66 8.83
CA VAL A 379 -2.80 19.56 9.96
C VAL A 379 -3.64 18.84 11.00
N GLN A 380 -3.22 18.96 12.26
CA GLN A 380 -4.01 18.56 13.42
C GLN A 380 -4.46 19.85 14.11
N ASP A 381 -5.77 20.08 14.17
CA ASP A 381 -6.35 21.21 14.91
C ASP A 381 -7.56 20.77 15.76
N GLU A 382 -8.28 21.71 16.37
CA GLU A 382 -9.45 21.44 17.21
C GLU A 382 -10.59 20.71 16.49
N LYS A 383 -10.60 20.69 15.15
CA LYS A 383 -11.54 19.97 14.29
C LYS A 383 -11.04 18.58 13.89
N GLY A 384 -9.89 18.14 14.40
CA GLY A 384 -9.28 16.84 14.14
C GLY A 384 -8.12 16.89 13.14
N ALA A 385 -7.82 15.74 12.56
CA ALA A 385 -6.82 15.58 11.51
C ALA A 385 -7.43 15.92 10.14
N ARG A 386 -6.72 16.68 9.30
CA ARG A 386 -7.11 16.96 7.91
C ARG A 386 -5.89 17.24 7.05
N ILE A 387 -6.02 17.14 5.72
CA ILE A 387 -5.04 17.73 4.81
C ILE A 387 -5.48 19.14 4.41
N GLU A 388 -4.55 20.09 4.46
CA GLU A 388 -4.71 21.41 3.87
C GLU A 388 -4.08 21.49 2.49
N LEU A 389 -4.82 22.07 1.54
CA LEU A 389 -4.28 22.65 0.31
C LEU A 389 -3.58 23.97 0.67
N ALA A 390 -2.27 23.94 0.80
CA ALA A 390 -1.46 25.11 1.14
C ALA A 390 -1.26 26.07 -0.04
N TRP A 391 -1.21 25.53 -1.27
CA TRP A 391 -1.23 26.31 -2.51
C TRP A 391 -1.66 25.46 -3.69
N MET A 392 -2.14 26.14 -4.74
CA MET A 392 -2.38 25.58 -6.06
C MET A 392 -1.95 26.61 -7.10
N GLN A 393 -1.31 26.16 -8.17
CA GLN A 393 -0.96 26.98 -9.33
C GLN A 393 -0.98 26.14 -10.60
N ASP A 394 -1.82 26.52 -11.56
CA ASP A 394 -1.70 26.06 -12.94
C ASP A 394 -0.76 27.01 -13.70
N ALA A 395 0.15 26.44 -14.50
CA ALA A 395 1.16 27.17 -15.24
C ALA A 395 1.25 26.72 -16.70
N ASP A 396 1.69 27.65 -17.55
CA ASP A 396 2.05 27.43 -18.96
C ASP A 396 3.15 26.36 -19.08
N ASP A 397 2.79 25.19 -19.62
CA ASP A 397 3.74 24.12 -19.85
C ASP A 397 4.41 24.28 -21.22
N GLN A 398 5.73 24.42 -21.24
CA GLN A 398 6.48 24.69 -22.47
C GLN A 398 6.86 23.42 -23.25
N ASP A 399 6.40 22.26 -22.77
CA ASP A 399 6.57 20.97 -23.46
C ASP A 399 5.58 19.92 -22.91
N ASP A 400 5.04 19.07 -23.77
CA ASP A 400 4.10 17.99 -23.40
C ASP A 400 4.81 16.63 -23.23
N SER A 401 6.11 16.54 -23.52
CA SER A 401 6.84 15.27 -23.60
C SER A 401 7.53 14.80 -22.30
N TRP A 402 7.57 15.62 -21.26
CA TRP A 402 8.17 15.24 -19.97
C TRP A 402 7.45 14.06 -19.31
N THR A 403 8.21 13.28 -18.55
CA THR A 403 7.79 12.07 -17.84
C THR A 403 7.91 12.29 -16.33
N LEU A 404 7.76 11.24 -15.53
CA LEU A 404 7.66 11.40 -14.08
C LEU A 404 9.06 11.45 -13.40
N ASP A 405 10.06 10.75 -13.96
CA ASP A 405 11.48 10.83 -13.54
C ASP A 405 12.11 12.21 -13.81
N ASP A 406 11.52 12.97 -14.73
CA ASP A 406 12.05 14.25 -15.17
C ASP A 406 11.91 15.38 -14.13
N ILE A 407 11.33 15.13 -12.95
CA ILE A 407 11.16 16.13 -11.87
C ILE A 407 12.00 15.78 -10.63
N VAL A 408 13.13 16.47 -10.45
CA VAL A 408 14.09 16.24 -9.36
C VAL A 408 14.08 17.41 -8.37
N TYR A 409 13.90 17.09 -7.08
CA TYR A 409 13.91 18.06 -5.99
C TYR A 409 15.18 17.98 -5.14
N GLY A 410 15.69 19.13 -4.70
CA GLY A 410 16.83 19.24 -3.80
C GLY A 410 17.16 20.67 -3.40
N ARG A 411 18.10 20.85 -2.47
CA ARG A 411 18.67 22.14 -2.10
C ARG A 411 19.98 22.30 -2.86
N PHE A 412 19.93 22.68 -4.14
CA PHE A 412 21.12 22.75 -5.01
C PHE A 412 21.97 24.02 -4.82
N SER A 413 21.91 24.61 -3.63
CA SER A 413 22.31 25.99 -3.35
C SER A 413 22.78 26.13 -1.90
N ASN A 414 24.01 26.61 -1.70
CA ASN A 414 24.60 26.78 -0.38
C ASN A 414 23.83 27.86 0.42
N ASP A 415 23.65 27.64 1.72
CA ASP A 415 22.92 28.53 2.64
C ASP A 415 21.43 28.78 2.32
N SER A 416 20.84 28.06 1.35
CA SER A 416 19.45 28.28 0.93
C SER A 416 18.45 27.41 1.71
N SER A 417 17.44 28.04 2.29
CA SER A 417 16.28 27.39 2.90
C SER A 417 15.19 27.00 1.87
N ASN A 418 15.31 27.50 0.64
CA ASN A 418 14.42 27.18 -0.46
C ASN A 418 14.81 25.84 -1.10
N ILE A 419 13.81 25.03 -1.46
CA ILE A 419 14.02 23.80 -2.23
C ILE A 419 13.83 24.14 -3.70
N ALA A 420 14.78 23.75 -4.55
CA ALA A 420 14.60 23.78 -5.98
C ALA A 420 13.86 22.52 -6.43
N MET A 421 12.96 22.70 -7.38
CA MET A 421 12.38 21.66 -8.21
C MET A 421 12.90 21.90 -9.62
N ILE A 422 13.68 20.95 -10.13
CA ILE A 422 14.19 20.97 -11.49
C ILE A 422 13.30 20.04 -12.30
N LYS A 423 12.64 20.60 -13.33
CA LYS A 423 11.94 19.82 -14.35
C LYS A 423 12.82 19.74 -15.59
N TYR A 424 12.85 18.58 -16.23
CA TYR A 424 13.74 18.24 -17.33
C TYR A 424 12.94 17.65 -18.50
N TRP A 425 13.50 17.62 -19.71
CA TRP A 425 13.04 16.78 -20.82
C TRP A 425 14.00 16.84 -22.00
N SER A 426 13.91 15.85 -22.90
CA SER A 426 14.70 15.78 -24.14
C SER A 426 13.93 16.32 -25.35
N THR A 427 14.56 17.15 -26.19
CA THR A 427 13.93 17.66 -27.44
C THR A 427 14.02 16.65 -28.60
N GLY A 428 13.78 15.36 -28.31
CA GLY A 428 13.79 14.25 -29.26
C GLY A 428 15.15 13.58 -29.47
N PRO A 429 15.25 12.54 -30.35
CA PRO A 429 16.36 11.59 -30.37
C PRO A 429 17.76 12.13 -30.71
N ARG A 430 17.86 13.39 -31.14
CA ARG A 430 19.11 14.13 -31.44
C ARG A 430 19.11 15.54 -30.82
N GLY A 431 18.17 15.82 -29.93
CA GLY A 431 17.98 17.13 -29.33
C GLY A 431 19.00 17.44 -28.23
N THR A 432 19.25 18.73 -28.00
CA THR A 432 19.71 19.18 -26.68
C THR A 432 18.54 19.09 -25.72
N SER A 433 18.78 18.69 -24.48
CA SER A 433 17.73 18.67 -23.48
C SER A 433 17.50 20.06 -22.87
N LYS A 434 16.31 20.27 -22.31
CA LYS A 434 15.92 21.50 -21.61
C LYS A 434 15.76 21.23 -20.12
N LEU A 435 15.92 22.28 -19.32
CA LEU A 435 15.70 22.29 -17.89
C LEU A 435 14.87 23.53 -17.51
N GLU A 436 13.79 23.36 -16.76
CA GLU A 436 13.16 24.45 -16.01
C GLU A 436 13.66 24.43 -14.56
N LEU A 437 14.04 25.59 -14.04
CA LEU A 437 14.33 25.77 -12.63
C LEU A 437 13.15 26.45 -11.94
N TRP A 438 12.51 25.72 -11.04
CA TRP A 438 11.49 26.20 -10.13
C TRP A 438 12.04 26.24 -8.70
N VAL A 439 11.59 27.20 -7.89
CA VAL A 439 12.02 27.34 -6.50
C VAL A 439 10.80 27.45 -5.59
N ILE A 440 10.74 26.54 -4.60
CA ILE A 440 9.68 26.47 -3.58
C ILE A 440 10.15 27.28 -2.36
N PRO A 441 9.49 28.41 -2.02
CA PRO A 441 9.91 29.27 -0.92
C PRO A 441 9.91 28.55 0.43
N ALA A 442 10.85 28.94 1.31
CA ALA A 442 11.01 28.39 2.66
C ALA A 442 9.78 28.57 3.57
N SER A 443 8.88 29.51 3.27
CA SER A 443 7.59 29.66 3.95
C SER A 443 6.61 28.53 3.66
N ARG A 444 6.77 27.82 2.52
CA ARG A 444 5.90 26.73 2.04
C ARG A 444 4.42 27.09 1.80
N ASP A 445 3.93 28.25 2.25
CA ASP A 445 2.58 28.79 1.96
C ASP A 445 2.48 29.57 0.63
N ILE A 446 3.46 29.40 -0.28
CA ILE A 446 3.53 30.09 -1.59
C ILE A 446 3.88 29.02 -2.65
N PRO A 447 3.22 28.99 -3.83
CA PRO A 447 3.50 28.00 -4.87
C PRO A 447 4.89 28.15 -5.50
N PRO A 448 5.36 27.12 -6.25
CA PRO A 448 6.68 27.11 -6.88
C PRO A 448 6.87 28.27 -7.87
N ILE A 449 7.95 29.02 -7.71
CA ILE A 449 8.26 30.16 -8.58
C ILE A 449 9.18 29.68 -9.71
N ARG A 450 8.73 29.74 -10.98
CA ARG A 450 9.59 29.51 -12.15
C ARG A 450 10.66 30.62 -12.24
N ILE A 451 11.92 30.26 -12.03
CA ILE A 451 13.08 31.17 -12.06
C ILE A 451 13.69 31.24 -13.46
N ASP A 452 13.79 30.11 -14.15
CA ASP A 452 14.30 30.02 -15.52
C ASP A 452 13.49 28.96 -16.30
N PRO A 453 12.81 29.32 -17.41
CA PRO A 453 11.98 28.40 -18.18
C PRO A 453 12.75 27.56 -19.21
N ASN A 454 14.04 27.85 -19.48
CA ASN A 454 14.76 27.19 -20.56
C ASN A 454 16.29 27.24 -20.35
N LEU A 455 16.77 26.56 -19.31
CA LEU A 455 18.19 26.35 -19.07
C LEU A 455 18.74 25.32 -20.07
N PRO A 456 19.65 25.69 -21.00
CA PRO A 456 20.25 24.73 -21.91
C PRO A 456 21.22 23.81 -21.17
N CYS A 457 21.20 22.54 -21.55
CA CYS A 457 22.11 21.48 -21.11
C CYS A 457 22.51 20.58 -22.30
N ALA A 458 23.41 19.64 -22.06
CA ALA A 458 23.67 18.55 -23.00
C ALA A 458 22.46 17.60 -23.06
N ARG A 459 22.48 16.60 -23.94
CA ARG A 459 21.60 15.43 -23.77
C ARG A 459 21.93 14.78 -22.43
N MET A 460 20.91 14.43 -21.65
CA MET A 460 21.04 13.65 -20.41
C MET A 460 20.09 12.45 -20.49
N ASN A 461 20.53 11.31 -19.97
CA ASN A 461 19.79 10.05 -19.90
C ASN A 461 19.36 9.77 -18.45
N PHE A 462 20.14 10.23 -17.47
CA PHE A 462 19.89 10.06 -16.04
C PHE A 462 20.07 11.37 -15.29
N LEU A 463 19.30 11.54 -14.22
CA LEU A 463 19.38 12.64 -13.27
C LEU A 463 19.51 12.09 -11.85
N LEU A 464 20.33 12.71 -11.01
CA LEU A 464 20.37 12.42 -9.58
C LEU A 464 20.78 13.63 -8.74
N ARG A 465 20.44 13.60 -7.45
CA ARG A 465 20.99 14.52 -6.44
C ARG A 465 22.24 13.90 -5.81
N TYR A 466 23.32 14.66 -5.69
CA TYR A 466 24.61 14.19 -5.18
C TYR A 466 25.25 15.19 -4.22
N LYS A 467 25.49 14.78 -2.97
CA LYS A 467 26.39 15.52 -2.08
C LYS A 467 27.83 15.16 -2.46
N MET A 468 28.68 16.14 -2.71
CA MET A 468 30.08 15.86 -3.11
C MET A 468 30.84 15.21 -1.95
N HIS A 469 30.55 15.67 -0.74
CA HIS A 469 31.08 15.15 0.52
C HIS A 469 29.92 15.00 1.52
N ALA A 470 29.96 14.00 2.40
CA ALA A 470 28.81 13.64 3.25
C ALA A 470 28.37 14.73 4.25
N ARG A 471 29.20 15.77 4.46
CA ARG A 471 28.89 16.93 5.31
C ARG A 471 28.44 18.17 4.53
N ASP A 472 28.19 18.08 3.21
CA ASP A 472 27.63 19.21 2.45
C ASP A 472 26.18 19.48 2.91
N ASP A 473 25.82 20.72 3.22
CA ASP A 473 24.44 21.11 3.56
C ASP A 473 23.54 21.26 2.32
N HIS A 474 24.13 21.27 1.12
CA HIS A 474 23.46 21.36 -0.18
C HIS A 474 23.80 20.17 -1.07
N GLU A 475 22.93 19.87 -2.02
CA GLU A 475 23.19 18.88 -3.07
C GLU A 475 23.81 19.52 -4.33
N THR A 476 24.40 18.69 -5.18
CA THR A 476 24.70 18.98 -6.58
C THR A 476 23.65 18.27 -7.42
N PHE A 477 23.03 18.95 -8.38
CA PHE A 477 22.22 18.27 -9.39
C PHE A 477 23.18 17.69 -10.44
N VAL A 478 23.11 16.39 -10.67
CA VAL A 478 24.02 15.68 -11.57
C VAL A 478 23.20 15.06 -12.69
N GLY A 479 23.46 15.53 -13.91
CA GLY A 479 23.01 14.86 -15.12
C GLY A 479 24.12 14.00 -15.71
N PHE A 480 23.76 12.84 -16.22
CA PHE A 480 24.63 11.97 -17.02
C PHE A 480 23.93 11.68 -18.35
N GLY A 481 24.63 11.83 -19.47
CA GLY A 481 24.12 11.51 -20.80
C GLY A 481 25.10 10.73 -21.64
N TYR A 482 24.59 9.99 -22.61
CA TYR A 482 25.36 9.29 -23.62
C TYR A 482 24.99 9.80 -25.02
N ASP A 483 25.99 10.02 -25.87
CA ASP A 483 25.80 10.33 -27.29
C ASP A 483 26.31 9.18 -28.16
N ASN A 484 25.37 8.42 -28.71
CA ASN A 484 25.59 7.30 -29.63
C ASN A 484 26.34 7.71 -30.93
N ILE A 485 26.43 9.01 -31.27
CA ILE A 485 27.12 9.49 -32.49
C ILE A 485 28.62 9.68 -32.24
N SER A 486 29.00 10.28 -31.11
CA SER A 486 30.41 10.46 -30.72
C SER A 486 30.99 9.28 -29.93
N SER A 487 30.13 8.39 -29.41
CA SER A 487 30.49 7.36 -28.42
C SER A 487 31.20 7.98 -27.21
N THR A 488 30.61 9.06 -26.69
CA THR A 488 31.07 9.70 -25.45
C THR A 488 29.94 9.79 -24.44
N SER A 489 30.28 9.57 -23.17
CA SER A 489 29.45 9.94 -22.04
C SER A 489 29.81 11.34 -21.56
N THR A 490 28.82 12.09 -21.10
CA THR A 490 29.00 13.44 -20.55
C THR A 490 28.25 13.59 -19.24
N TRP A 491 29.00 13.97 -18.19
CA TRP A 491 28.49 14.37 -16.89
C TRP A 491 28.36 15.88 -16.80
N GLN A 492 27.26 16.34 -16.20
CA GLN A 492 26.98 17.74 -15.94
C GLN A 492 26.65 17.95 -14.47
N PHE A 493 27.58 18.58 -13.74
CA PHE A 493 27.45 18.89 -12.32
C PHE A 493 26.98 20.33 -12.17
N PHE A 494 25.74 20.51 -11.70
CA PHE A 494 25.10 21.81 -11.51
C PHE A 494 24.97 22.19 -10.02
N SER A 495 25.27 23.45 -9.71
CA SER A 495 25.03 24.06 -8.40
C SER A 495 24.71 25.55 -8.56
N TRP A 496 24.14 26.19 -7.54
CA TRP A 496 23.66 27.57 -7.64
C TRP A 496 24.10 28.46 -6.46
N SER A 497 24.09 29.78 -6.68
CA SER A 497 24.16 30.78 -5.60
C SER A 497 22.98 30.65 -4.63
N SER A 498 23.12 31.16 -3.39
CA SER A 498 22.14 31.04 -2.28
C SER A 498 20.70 31.47 -2.58
N ASN A 499 20.51 32.27 -3.62
CA ASN A 499 19.25 32.81 -4.11
C ASN A 499 18.81 32.22 -5.47
N TYR A 500 19.48 31.16 -5.95
CA TYR A 500 19.33 30.53 -7.27
C TYR A 500 19.58 31.44 -8.50
N SER A 501 20.00 32.69 -8.35
CA SER A 501 20.15 33.64 -9.48
C SER A 501 21.41 33.44 -10.33
N LYS A 502 22.30 32.50 -9.99
CA LYS A 502 23.50 32.18 -10.77
C LYS A 502 23.76 30.67 -10.76
N ARG A 503 23.71 30.07 -11.95
CA ARG A 503 24.08 28.67 -12.22
C ARG A 503 25.60 28.52 -12.32
N HIS A 504 26.15 27.50 -11.68
CA HIS A 504 27.51 27.00 -11.82
C HIS A 504 27.43 25.60 -12.44
N LEU A 505 28.11 25.38 -13.57
CA LEU A 505 28.12 24.12 -14.31
C LEU A 505 29.58 23.65 -14.50
N SER A 506 29.85 22.40 -14.15
CA SER A 506 31.04 21.67 -14.60
C SER A 506 30.64 20.54 -15.54
N THR A 507 31.24 20.49 -16.72
CA THR A 507 31.11 19.37 -17.65
C THR A 507 32.36 18.49 -17.61
N VAL A 508 32.18 17.17 -17.57
CA VAL A 508 33.23 16.15 -17.69
C VAL A 508 32.77 15.16 -18.76
N SER A 509 33.66 14.72 -19.65
CA SER A 509 33.34 13.74 -20.71
C SER A 509 34.29 12.56 -20.66
N GLU A 510 33.76 11.37 -20.90
CA GLU A 510 34.47 10.08 -20.91
C GLU A 510 34.23 9.35 -22.24
N ALA A 511 35.22 8.57 -22.69
CA ALA A 511 35.12 7.75 -23.90
C ALA A 511 34.54 6.36 -23.59
N ILE A 512 33.24 6.31 -23.26
CA ILE A 512 32.48 5.09 -22.99
C ILE A 512 31.54 4.84 -24.16
N GLY A 513 31.52 3.60 -24.67
CA GLY A 513 30.84 3.24 -25.93
C GLY A 513 29.36 2.84 -25.80
N PHE A 514 28.77 2.97 -24.61
CA PHE A 514 27.43 2.48 -24.28
C PHE A 514 26.83 3.25 -23.09
N PRO A 515 25.50 3.35 -22.95
CA PRO A 515 24.86 3.95 -21.78
C PRO A 515 25.00 3.04 -20.55
N ALA A 516 24.97 3.65 -19.36
CA ALA A 516 24.68 2.91 -18.12
C ALA A 516 23.15 2.73 -17.98
N GLN A 517 22.73 1.70 -17.25
CA GLN A 517 21.32 1.38 -16.99
C GLN A 517 20.87 1.82 -15.60
N ALA A 518 21.79 1.94 -14.62
CA ALA A 518 21.49 2.49 -13.30
C ALA A 518 22.64 3.35 -12.74
N LEU A 519 22.29 4.38 -11.96
CA LEU A 519 23.23 5.23 -11.23
C LEU A 519 22.83 5.33 -9.74
N LEU A 520 23.79 5.12 -8.83
CA LEU A 520 23.57 5.25 -7.39
C LEU A 520 24.56 6.22 -6.73
N PRO A 521 24.09 7.27 -6.04
CA PRO A 521 24.92 8.07 -5.14
C PRO A 521 25.04 7.40 -3.76
N GLY A 522 26.23 7.36 -3.16
CA GLY A 522 26.38 6.89 -1.78
C GLY A 522 27.82 6.83 -1.29
N SER A 523 28.01 6.71 0.03
CA SER A 523 29.34 6.42 0.61
C SER A 523 29.48 4.93 0.87
N LEU A 524 30.60 4.33 0.46
CA LEU A 524 30.83 2.87 0.53
C LEU A 524 31.57 2.44 1.80
N ASN A 525 32.04 3.39 2.60
CA ASN A 525 32.72 3.19 3.87
C ASN A 525 32.26 4.31 4.82
N ALA A 526 31.53 3.97 5.89
CA ALA A 526 30.97 4.95 6.84
C ALA A 526 32.01 5.86 7.52
N SER A 527 33.31 5.50 7.44
CA SER A 527 34.44 6.28 7.97
C SER A 527 35.15 7.20 6.96
N ASP A 528 34.91 7.05 5.65
CA ASP A 528 35.69 7.75 4.61
C ASP A 528 35.19 9.19 4.37
N GLY A 529 33.90 9.45 4.61
CA GLY A 529 33.29 10.78 4.56
C GLY A 529 33.03 11.33 3.15
N ASP A 530 33.79 10.88 2.16
CA ASP A 530 33.52 11.13 0.75
C ASP A 530 32.39 10.21 0.24
N ASN A 531 31.64 10.70 -0.75
CA ASN A 531 30.68 9.91 -1.49
C ASN A 531 31.31 9.36 -2.79
N ARG A 532 30.60 8.43 -3.43
CA ARG A 532 30.88 7.88 -4.75
C ARG A 532 29.60 7.94 -5.59
N ILE A 533 29.78 7.90 -6.91
CA ILE A 533 28.69 7.51 -7.82
C ILE A 533 29.05 6.12 -8.34
N ILE A 534 28.17 5.16 -8.13
CA ILE A 534 28.22 3.87 -8.82
C ILE A 534 27.42 4.02 -10.11
N ARG A 535 27.97 3.55 -11.22
CA ARG A 535 27.21 3.27 -12.44
C ARG A 535 27.22 1.78 -12.72
N ILE A 536 26.09 1.26 -13.18
CA ILE A 536 25.87 -0.15 -13.44
C ILE A 536 25.44 -0.31 -14.89
N PHE A 537 26.04 -1.27 -15.58
CA PHE A 537 25.75 -1.60 -16.97
C PHE A 537 25.26 -3.05 -17.09
N TYR A 538 24.17 -3.29 -17.83
CA TYR A 538 23.57 -4.62 -18.02
C TYR A 538 22.57 -4.61 -19.19
N GLY A 539 22.06 -5.78 -19.57
CA GLY A 539 20.97 -5.90 -20.55
C GLY A 539 21.44 -5.91 -22.01
N GLN A 540 20.50 -5.72 -22.94
CA GLN A 540 20.72 -5.99 -24.38
C GLN A 540 21.60 -4.95 -25.09
N ASP A 541 21.58 -3.69 -24.64
CA ASP A 541 22.45 -2.62 -25.17
C ASP A 541 23.87 -2.66 -24.56
N HIS A 542 24.14 -3.56 -23.61
CA HIS A 542 25.48 -3.79 -23.07
C HIS A 542 26.35 -4.59 -24.07
N PRO A 543 27.64 -4.25 -24.30
CA PRO A 543 28.48 -4.98 -25.26
C PRO A 543 28.72 -6.46 -24.95
N ASN A 544 28.41 -6.89 -23.72
CA ASN A 544 28.36 -8.29 -23.32
C ASN A 544 27.11 -8.53 -22.45
N PRO A 545 25.94 -8.86 -23.05
CA PRO A 545 24.67 -9.00 -22.33
C PRO A 545 24.69 -10.05 -21.22
N ASP A 546 25.52 -11.09 -21.37
CA ASP A 546 25.74 -12.15 -20.36
C ASP A 546 26.58 -11.65 -19.15
N SER A 547 26.78 -10.33 -18.99
CA SER A 547 27.50 -9.74 -17.86
C SER A 547 26.91 -8.42 -17.41
N LEU A 548 27.10 -8.18 -16.11
CA LEU A 548 26.80 -6.93 -15.42
C LEU A 548 28.11 -6.29 -14.96
N ASP A 549 28.36 -5.06 -15.44
CA ASP A 549 29.56 -4.29 -15.09
C ASP A 549 29.22 -3.20 -14.06
N ILE A 550 30.06 -3.07 -13.04
CA ILE A 550 29.94 -2.06 -11.97
C ILE A 550 31.17 -1.18 -11.96
N ASP A 551 30.97 0.12 -12.14
CA ASP A 551 31.99 1.16 -12.10
C ASP A 551 31.79 2.05 -10.87
N ILE A 552 32.81 2.18 -10.01
CA ILE A 552 32.81 3.11 -8.88
C ILE A 552 33.62 4.37 -9.24
N LEU A 553 32.94 5.52 -9.21
CA LEU A 553 33.45 6.84 -9.55
C LEU A 553 33.62 7.70 -8.30
N HIS A 554 34.68 8.51 -8.25
CA HIS A 554 34.84 9.57 -7.24
C HIS A 554 34.84 10.96 -7.91
N PRO A 555 33.68 11.64 -7.98
CA PRO A 555 33.61 13.06 -8.34
C PRO A 555 34.20 13.93 -7.22
N VAL A 556 35.17 14.78 -7.55
CA VAL A 556 35.87 15.68 -6.63
C VAL A 556 35.62 17.15 -7.03
N ARG A 557 35.23 17.99 -6.06
CA ARG A 557 35.05 19.45 -6.25
C ARG A 557 36.34 20.19 -5.92
N SER A 558 36.94 20.86 -6.89
CA SER A 558 38.10 21.74 -6.69
C SER A 558 37.75 23.00 -5.89
N SER A 559 38.76 23.67 -5.34
CA SER A 559 38.63 24.95 -4.62
C SER A 559 37.99 26.09 -5.43
N PHE A 560 37.97 25.98 -6.76
CA PHE A 560 37.31 26.94 -7.67
C PHE A 560 35.88 26.51 -8.04
N GLY A 561 35.32 25.49 -7.40
CA GLY A 561 33.99 24.96 -7.66
C GLY A 561 33.87 24.06 -8.90
N ARG A 562 34.94 23.92 -9.70
CA ARG A 562 34.95 22.98 -10.84
C ARG A 562 35.00 21.54 -10.33
N VAL A 563 34.14 20.68 -10.84
CA VAL A 563 34.14 19.23 -10.58
C VAL A 563 34.97 18.48 -11.64
N SER A 564 35.65 17.41 -11.21
CA SER A 564 36.33 16.40 -12.03
C SER A 564 36.06 15.01 -11.47
N ILE A 565 36.12 13.96 -12.29
CA ILE A 565 36.01 12.56 -11.85
C ILE A 565 37.42 11.95 -11.77
N SER A 566 37.65 11.05 -10.80
CA SER A 566 38.88 10.26 -10.70
C SER A 566 39.03 9.27 -11.87
N ASP A 567 40.18 9.29 -12.53
CA ASP A 567 40.52 8.43 -13.66
C ASP A 567 41.69 7.49 -13.27
N PRO A 568 41.58 6.15 -13.47
CA PRO A 568 40.43 5.40 -13.98
C PRO A 568 39.34 5.13 -12.92
N PRO A 569 38.10 4.80 -13.33
CA PRO A 569 37.09 4.21 -12.45
C PRO A 569 37.57 2.85 -11.90
N ILE A 570 36.96 2.42 -10.79
CA ILE A 570 37.17 1.05 -10.29
C ILE A 570 36.08 0.14 -10.87
N SER A 571 36.39 -0.49 -12.00
CA SER A 571 35.51 -1.38 -12.75
C SER A 571 35.54 -2.82 -12.24
N ARG A 572 34.38 -3.52 -12.25
CA ARG A 572 34.27 -4.98 -12.07
C ARG A 572 33.13 -5.57 -12.90
N SER A 573 33.44 -6.60 -13.67
CA SER A 573 32.46 -7.42 -14.40
C SER A 573 32.03 -8.65 -13.61
N PHE A 574 30.75 -8.97 -13.67
CA PHE A 574 30.14 -10.17 -13.09
C PHE A 574 29.35 -10.92 -14.17
N PRO A 575 29.44 -12.26 -14.28
CA PRO A 575 28.57 -13.01 -15.17
C PRO A 575 27.13 -12.93 -14.68
N VAL A 576 26.19 -12.70 -15.61
CA VAL A 576 24.76 -12.86 -15.36
C VAL A 576 24.46 -14.35 -15.32
N THR A 577 24.19 -14.89 -14.14
CA THR A 577 23.88 -16.32 -13.92
C THR A 577 22.41 -16.54 -13.53
N TRP A 578 21.55 -15.61 -13.90
CA TRP A 578 20.11 -15.57 -13.62
C TRP A 578 19.38 -15.15 -14.90
N GLU A 579 18.11 -15.55 -15.05
CA GLU A 579 17.36 -15.43 -16.31
C GLU A 579 16.69 -14.05 -16.47
N ALA A 580 17.50 -12.99 -16.40
CA ALA A 580 17.11 -11.65 -16.85
C ALA A 580 17.43 -11.51 -18.35
N VAL A 581 16.42 -11.22 -19.16
CA VAL A 581 16.50 -11.24 -20.63
C VAL A 581 16.58 -9.83 -21.22
N SER A 582 16.21 -8.82 -20.44
CA SER A 582 16.05 -7.42 -20.83
C SER A 582 16.59 -6.45 -19.77
N GLU A 583 16.53 -5.15 -20.05
CA GLU A 583 16.79 -4.10 -19.05
C GLU A 583 15.60 -3.93 -18.09
N GLU A 584 14.38 -4.17 -18.56
CA GLU A 584 13.11 -4.06 -17.80
C GLU A 584 13.04 -5.06 -16.64
N ASP A 585 13.78 -6.17 -16.73
CA ASP A 585 13.92 -7.16 -15.66
C ASP A 585 14.63 -6.60 -14.41
N TYR A 586 15.40 -5.51 -14.50
CA TYR A 586 16.16 -4.96 -13.37
C TYR A 586 15.43 -3.79 -12.70
N LEU A 587 14.67 -4.11 -11.66
CA LEU A 587 13.63 -3.25 -11.08
C LEU A 587 14.13 -2.21 -10.06
N PHE A 588 15.20 -2.51 -9.32
CA PHE A 588 15.67 -1.64 -8.23
C PHE A 588 17.12 -1.90 -7.85
N TRP A 589 17.80 -0.86 -7.37
CA TRP A 589 19.17 -0.89 -6.87
C TRP A 589 19.30 0.01 -5.63
N PHE A 590 20.00 -0.44 -4.59
CA PHE A 590 20.31 0.38 -3.40
C PHE A 590 21.58 -0.09 -2.66
N LEU A 591 22.01 0.69 -1.67
CA LEU A 591 23.23 0.48 -0.90
C LEU A 591 22.90 0.29 0.59
N ALA A 592 23.36 -0.82 1.17
CA ALA A 592 23.09 -1.15 2.57
C ALA A 592 24.12 -2.13 3.15
N ASP A 593 24.39 -2.02 4.45
CA ASP A 593 25.08 -3.07 5.22
C ASP A 593 24.01 -4.11 5.65
N VAL A 594 23.78 -5.14 4.82
CA VAL A 594 22.68 -6.11 5.07
C VAL A 594 23.09 -7.30 5.92
N ASN A 595 24.40 -7.46 6.12
CA ASN A 595 24.99 -8.53 6.92
C ASN A 595 25.46 -8.05 8.32
N GLN A 596 25.50 -6.74 8.56
CA GLN A 596 26.03 -6.05 9.75
C GLN A 596 27.54 -6.25 10.00
N ASP A 597 28.34 -6.38 8.94
CA ASP A 597 29.79 -6.56 9.02
C ASP A 597 30.60 -5.23 8.98
N GLY A 598 29.90 -4.10 8.85
CA GLY A 598 30.45 -2.75 8.88
C GLY A 598 30.83 -2.21 7.49
N ARG A 599 30.23 -2.75 6.43
CA ARG A 599 30.50 -2.42 5.03
C ARG A 599 29.21 -2.29 4.25
N ILE A 600 29.24 -1.48 3.20
CA ILE A 600 28.09 -1.31 2.31
C ILE A 600 28.14 -2.39 1.23
N ASP A 601 27.12 -3.25 1.21
CA ASP A 601 26.77 -4.13 0.11
C ASP A 601 25.96 -3.34 -0.94
N LEU A 602 25.99 -3.81 -2.20
CA LEU A 602 25.06 -3.36 -3.25
C LEU A 602 23.95 -4.40 -3.39
N VAL A 603 22.69 -3.96 -3.35
CA VAL A 603 21.52 -4.83 -3.41
C VAL A 603 20.66 -4.48 -4.61
N ALA A 604 20.14 -5.50 -5.30
CA ALA A 604 19.22 -5.35 -6.43
C ALA A 604 17.92 -6.13 -6.23
N LEU A 605 16.86 -5.68 -6.89
CA LEU A 605 15.67 -6.50 -7.16
C LEU A 605 15.57 -6.73 -8.67
N VAL A 606 15.48 -7.99 -9.09
CA VAL A 606 15.41 -8.39 -10.50
C VAL A 606 14.23 -9.34 -10.70
N SER A 607 13.49 -9.22 -11.80
CA SER A 607 12.46 -10.16 -12.23
C SER A 607 13.10 -11.27 -13.09
N CYS A 608 12.87 -12.52 -12.76
CA CYS A 608 13.27 -13.68 -13.57
C CYS A 608 12.08 -14.64 -13.67
N GLU A 609 11.67 -15.03 -14.89
CA GLU A 609 10.46 -15.86 -15.14
C GLU A 609 9.21 -15.45 -14.32
N ASN A 610 8.94 -14.14 -14.20
CA ASN A 610 7.86 -13.57 -13.38
C ASN A 610 7.98 -13.74 -11.84
N GLN A 611 9.19 -14.05 -11.36
CA GLN A 611 9.53 -14.16 -9.94
C GLN A 611 10.61 -13.15 -9.57
N PRO A 612 10.37 -12.21 -8.63
CA PRO A 612 11.41 -11.32 -8.16
C PRO A 612 12.47 -12.10 -7.37
N THR A 613 13.71 -11.73 -7.62
CA THR A 613 14.93 -12.32 -7.10
C THR A 613 15.77 -11.17 -6.53
N VAL A 614 16.23 -11.32 -5.29
CA VAL A 614 17.11 -10.33 -4.67
C VAL A 614 18.55 -10.73 -4.94
N LEU A 615 19.34 -9.79 -5.48
CA LEU A 615 20.79 -9.97 -5.65
C LEU A 615 21.50 -9.15 -4.58
N VAL A 616 22.48 -9.73 -3.87
CA VAL A 616 23.36 -8.97 -2.97
C VAL A 616 24.81 -9.17 -3.37
N PHE A 617 25.50 -8.09 -3.74
CA PHE A 617 26.92 -8.06 -4.08
C PHE A 617 27.72 -7.63 -2.84
N PRO A 618 28.46 -8.53 -2.17
CA PRO A 618 29.06 -8.26 -0.86
C PRO A 618 30.09 -7.13 -0.84
N GLY A 619 30.04 -6.27 0.17
CA GLY A 619 30.96 -5.15 0.34
C GLY A 619 32.40 -5.58 0.69
N PHE A 620 33.39 -4.91 0.10
CA PHE A 620 34.80 -5.01 0.50
C PHE A 620 35.35 -3.65 0.94
N ARG A 621 36.27 -3.68 1.93
CA ARG A 621 36.84 -2.49 2.60
C ARG A 621 37.51 -1.47 1.67
N ASN A 622 37.90 -1.89 0.47
CA ASN A 622 38.44 -1.02 -0.57
C ASN A 622 37.36 -0.29 -1.39
N GLY A 623 36.09 -0.35 -0.99
CA GLY A 623 34.97 0.26 -1.71
C GLY A 623 34.62 -0.45 -3.02
N THR A 624 34.73 -1.79 -3.06
CA THR A 624 34.36 -2.61 -4.23
C THR A 624 33.50 -3.79 -3.82
N PHE A 625 32.79 -4.41 -4.76
CA PHE A 625 31.86 -5.50 -4.48
C PHE A 625 32.37 -6.88 -4.89
N GLY A 626 31.90 -7.92 -4.20
CA GLY A 626 32.09 -9.33 -4.52
C GLY A 626 31.04 -9.90 -5.46
N THR A 627 31.22 -11.17 -5.84
CA THR A 627 30.25 -11.94 -6.64
C THR A 627 28.86 -11.91 -5.97
N PRO A 628 27.77 -11.67 -6.72
CA PRO A 628 26.44 -11.62 -6.15
C PRO A 628 26.03 -12.96 -5.53
N VAL A 629 25.34 -12.88 -4.41
CA VAL A 629 24.50 -13.96 -3.89
C VAL A 629 23.10 -13.77 -4.44
N VAL A 630 22.59 -14.80 -5.11
CA VAL A 630 21.24 -14.84 -5.69
C VAL A 630 20.28 -15.37 -4.62
N SER A 631 19.19 -14.64 -4.39
CA SER A 631 18.11 -15.02 -3.49
C SER A 631 16.77 -15.00 -4.23
N GLU A 632 16.47 -16.09 -4.92
CA GLU A 632 15.15 -16.37 -5.50
C GLU A 632 14.08 -16.26 -4.40
N ILE A 633 13.09 -15.38 -4.56
CA ILE A 633 12.00 -15.27 -3.60
C ILE A 633 10.95 -16.31 -3.94
N THR A 634 11.13 -17.52 -3.41
CA THR A 634 10.18 -18.63 -3.60
C THR A 634 8.76 -18.18 -3.21
N LEU A 635 7.85 -18.26 -4.17
CA LEU A 635 6.43 -18.05 -3.91
C LEU A 635 5.87 -19.20 -3.08
N ASP A 636 5.52 -18.89 -1.84
CA ASP A 636 4.53 -19.64 -1.09
C ASP A 636 3.17 -19.48 -1.81
N PRO A 637 2.58 -20.54 -2.39
CA PRO A 637 1.30 -20.43 -3.09
C PRO A 637 0.18 -19.94 -2.18
N ASP A 638 0.32 -20.13 -0.85
CA ASP A 638 -0.64 -19.64 0.15
C ASP A 638 -0.57 -18.10 0.34
N ARG A 639 0.45 -17.43 -0.21
CA ARG A 639 0.65 -15.96 -0.13
C ARG A 639 0.32 -15.21 -1.43
N GLY A 640 -0.16 -15.93 -2.45
CA GLY A 640 -0.53 -15.41 -3.77
C GLY A 640 0.50 -15.77 -4.85
N SER A 641 0.08 -16.57 -5.82
CA SER A 641 0.94 -17.28 -6.79
C SER A 641 1.56 -16.45 -7.91
N LEU A 642 1.44 -15.12 -7.90
CA LEU A 642 1.95 -14.26 -8.98
C LEU A 642 2.50 -12.95 -8.41
N MET A 643 3.83 -12.75 -8.51
CA MET A 643 4.46 -11.49 -8.10
C MET A 643 4.50 -10.44 -9.21
N THR A 644 4.79 -10.82 -10.45
CA THR A 644 4.65 -9.96 -11.64
C THR A 644 3.51 -10.46 -12.54
N ALA A 645 2.37 -10.76 -11.91
CA ALA A 645 1.11 -10.93 -12.61
C ALA A 645 0.95 -9.79 -13.65
N PRO A 646 0.59 -10.00 -14.93
CA PRO A 646 0.85 -9.02 -16.03
C PRO A 646 0.24 -7.61 -15.89
N TRP A 647 -0.60 -7.42 -14.88
CA TRP A 647 -1.35 -6.23 -14.48
C TRP A 647 -0.86 -5.62 -13.16
N MET A 648 -0.07 -6.35 -12.34
CA MET A 648 0.55 -5.88 -11.10
C MET A 648 1.79 -5.06 -11.43
N ARG A 649 1.54 -3.86 -11.97
CA ARG A 649 2.59 -2.91 -12.31
C ARG A 649 3.29 -2.46 -11.03
N ILE A 650 4.61 -2.65 -10.93
CA ILE A 650 5.44 -2.30 -9.75
C ILE A 650 5.68 -0.79 -9.69
N ILE A 651 4.72 -0.02 -9.13
CA ILE A 651 4.72 1.47 -9.10
C ILE A 651 6.07 2.02 -8.65
N LYS A 652 6.69 1.35 -7.69
CA LYS A 652 7.93 1.78 -7.06
C LYS A 652 8.57 0.64 -6.30
N VAL A 653 9.89 0.64 -6.18
CA VAL A 653 10.61 -0.14 -5.16
C VAL A 653 11.37 0.82 -4.25
N SER A 654 11.58 0.46 -2.99
CA SER A 654 12.35 1.25 -2.03
C SER A 654 12.98 0.37 -0.96
N GLN A 655 14.08 0.86 -0.40
CA GLN A 655 14.62 0.32 0.85
C GLN A 655 13.65 0.60 2.01
N ALA A 656 13.52 -0.36 2.91
CA ALA A 656 12.80 -0.31 4.18
C ALA A 656 13.70 -0.80 5.32
N GLU A 657 13.29 -0.65 6.57
CA GLU A 657 13.90 -1.33 7.70
C GLU A 657 12.93 -2.37 8.27
N TYR A 658 13.39 -3.62 8.40
CA TYR A 658 12.63 -4.68 9.07
C TYR A 658 13.32 -5.07 10.37
N THR A 659 12.55 -5.11 11.46
CA THR A 659 13.04 -5.37 12.81
C THR A 659 12.52 -6.71 13.30
N TYR A 660 13.44 -7.61 13.65
CA TYR A 660 13.13 -8.95 14.12
C TYR A 660 12.82 -8.92 15.61
N THR A 661 11.64 -9.39 15.99
CA THR A 661 11.20 -9.55 17.37
C THR A 661 11.86 -10.78 18.01
N SER A 662 12.23 -10.68 19.29
CA SER A 662 13.19 -11.59 19.95
C SER A 662 12.64 -12.94 20.42
N GLU A 663 11.62 -13.51 19.75
CA GLU A 663 11.05 -14.82 20.12
C GLU A 663 11.71 -16.02 19.42
N SER A 664 12.71 -15.80 18.56
CA SER A 664 13.53 -16.89 17.97
C SER A 664 14.51 -17.49 19.00
N ARG A 665 13.96 -18.29 19.94
CA ARG A 665 14.61 -18.91 21.12
C ARG A 665 15.99 -19.56 20.89
N ASN A 666 16.34 -19.91 19.66
CA ASN A 666 17.58 -20.60 19.32
C ASN A 666 18.82 -19.72 19.57
N ALA A 667 18.78 -18.42 19.27
CA ALA A 667 19.95 -17.53 19.38
C ALA A 667 20.45 -17.34 20.82
N ALA A 668 19.53 -17.35 21.81
CA ALA A 668 19.88 -17.28 23.23
C ALA A 668 20.54 -18.58 23.73
N SER A 669 20.15 -19.73 23.17
CA SER A 669 20.56 -21.06 23.68
C SER A 669 22.06 -21.34 23.56
N ASP A 670 22.74 -20.77 22.56
CA ASP A 670 24.19 -20.92 22.38
C ASP A 670 25.02 -19.92 23.18
N ARG A 671 24.43 -18.81 23.66
CA ARG A 671 25.10 -17.87 24.60
C ARG A 671 24.88 -18.22 26.07
N MET A 672 23.83 -18.97 26.42
CA MET A 672 23.57 -19.36 27.83
C MET A 672 24.44 -20.52 28.35
N LYS A 673 25.22 -21.21 27.49
CA LYS A 673 26.06 -22.38 27.86
C LYS A 673 27.30 -22.06 28.71
N GLY A 674 27.38 -20.88 29.34
CA GLY A 674 28.56 -20.38 30.04
C GLY A 674 28.29 -19.52 31.28
N LEU A 675 27.08 -19.57 31.85
CA LEU A 675 26.74 -18.87 33.10
C LEU A 675 26.27 -19.85 34.18
N ASP A 676 26.57 -19.50 35.43
CA ASP A 676 26.51 -20.40 36.57
C ASP A 676 25.07 -20.70 37.03
N HIS A 677 24.85 -21.88 37.59
CA HIS A 677 23.52 -22.51 37.63
C HIS A 677 22.65 -22.09 38.83
N ASP A 678 23.17 -21.25 39.72
CA ASP A 678 22.72 -21.13 41.12
C ASP A 678 21.98 -19.82 41.48
N SER A 679 21.69 -18.95 40.50
CA SER A 679 20.95 -17.70 40.72
C SER A 679 19.47 -17.81 40.36
N GLN A 680 18.61 -18.13 41.34
CA GLN A 680 17.14 -18.15 41.19
C GLN A 680 16.50 -16.74 41.15
N GLN A 681 16.95 -15.88 40.24
CA GLN A 681 16.20 -14.70 39.83
C GLN A 681 16.05 -14.70 38.32
N PRO A 682 14.82 -14.51 37.78
CA PRO A 682 14.66 -14.29 36.35
C PRO A 682 15.36 -12.98 35.98
N LEU A 683 16.40 -13.07 35.16
CA LEU A 683 17.00 -11.90 34.54
C LEU A 683 15.92 -11.16 33.74
N PRO A 684 15.94 -9.80 33.71
CA PRO A 684 15.01 -9.06 32.87
C PRO A 684 15.17 -9.51 31.42
N PHE A 685 14.06 -9.76 30.74
CA PHE A 685 14.04 -10.02 29.30
C PHE A 685 14.53 -8.76 28.58
N PHE A 686 15.78 -8.79 28.14
CA PHE A 686 16.30 -7.84 27.17
C PHE A 686 15.85 -8.31 25.79
N ASP A 687 14.81 -7.68 25.24
CA ASP A 687 14.44 -7.85 23.84
C ASP A 687 15.56 -7.27 22.96
N PHE A 688 16.40 -8.17 22.44
CA PHE A 688 17.40 -7.83 21.43
C PHE A 688 16.72 -7.67 20.06
N GLN A 689 16.03 -6.54 19.89
CA GLN A 689 15.59 -6.08 18.58
C GLN A 689 16.81 -5.86 17.69
N THR A 690 16.81 -6.51 16.53
CA THR A 690 17.83 -6.34 15.48
C THR A 690 17.11 -5.88 14.22
N THR A 691 17.69 -4.94 13.48
CA THR A 691 17.05 -4.28 12.34
C THR A 691 17.96 -4.38 11.12
N ASP A 692 17.44 -4.88 10.00
CA ASP A 692 18.17 -5.03 8.74
C ASP A 692 17.45 -4.34 7.57
N ALA A 693 18.20 -4.09 6.50
CA ALA A 693 17.66 -3.45 5.30
C ALA A 693 16.75 -4.41 4.52
N ALA A 694 15.47 -4.07 4.49
CA ALA A 694 14.44 -4.74 3.72
C ALA A 694 14.18 -4.00 2.39
N ILE A 695 13.45 -4.66 1.49
CA ILE A 695 12.95 -4.10 0.24
C ILE A 695 11.43 -4.04 0.37
N ILE A 696 10.85 -2.85 0.26
CA ILE A 696 9.42 -2.70 -0.02
C ILE A 696 9.21 -2.48 -1.52
N MET A 697 8.26 -3.21 -2.09
CA MET A 697 7.84 -3.11 -3.48
C MET A 697 6.39 -2.68 -3.52
N PHE A 698 6.13 -1.48 -4.01
CA PHE A 698 4.80 -0.92 -4.27
C PHE A 698 4.32 -1.40 -5.63
N PHE A 699 3.05 -1.76 -5.74
CA PHE A 699 2.43 -2.13 -7.00
C PHE A 699 0.96 -1.70 -7.04
N ASP A 700 0.41 -1.63 -8.24
CA ASP A 700 -0.90 -1.04 -8.52
C ASP A 700 -2.04 -2.02 -8.22
N ASN A 701 -3.24 -1.56 -7.79
CA ASN A 701 -4.26 -2.46 -7.18
C ASN A 701 -5.82 -2.19 -7.40
N TYR A 702 -6.31 -2.08 -8.65
CA TYR A 702 -7.68 -1.66 -9.19
C TYR A 702 -8.30 -0.39 -8.59
N GLY A 703 -7.68 0.23 -7.59
CA GLY A 703 -8.17 1.39 -6.83
C GLY A 703 -7.27 1.71 -5.64
N VAL A 704 -6.57 0.68 -5.16
CA VAL A 704 -5.78 0.64 -3.92
C VAL A 704 -4.28 0.53 -4.27
N LEU A 705 -3.42 0.74 -3.28
CA LEU A 705 -1.99 0.44 -3.34
C LEU A 705 -1.72 -0.99 -2.86
N GLY A 706 -1.08 -1.78 -3.70
CA GLY A 706 -0.39 -2.99 -3.28
C GLY A 706 0.99 -2.64 -2.73
N THR A 707 1.44 -3.35 -1.70
CA THR A 707 2.87 -3.38 -1.33
C THR A 707 3.30 -4.82 -1.00
N ARG A 708 4.58 -5.14 -1.13
CA ARG A 708 5.24 -6.38 -0.68
C ARG A 708 6.49 -6.02 0.08
N LEU A 709 6.79 -6.77 1.14
CA LEU A 709 7.96 -6.56 1.98
C LEU A 709 8.83 -7.81 1.92
N LEU A 710 10.01 -7.68 1.33
CA LEU A 710 11.05 -8.68 1.33
C LEU A 710 12.07 -8.29 2.39
N ALA A 711 12.41 -9.18 3.32
CA ALA A 711 13.47 -8.93 4.29
C ALA A 711 14.36 -10.17 4.42
N PRO A 712 15.59 -10.05 4.95
CA PRO A 712 16.43 -11.21 5.20
C PRO A 712 15.70 -12.30 6.00
N VAL A 713 16.01 -13.58 5.74
CA VAL A 713 15.39 -14.72 6.44
C VAL A 713 15.73 -14.72 7.93
N ARG A 714 16.85 -14.09 8.32
CA ARG A 714 17.32 -13.97 9.72
C ARG A 714 17.95 -12.60 9.95
N PRO A 715 17.91 -12.08 11.19
CA PRO A 715 18.67 -10.89 11.54
C PRO A 715 20.17 -11.14 11.41
N ALA A 716 20.90 -10.16 10.88
CA ALA A 716 22.37 -10.08 10.78
C ALA A 716 23.09 -11.34 10.24
N GLY A 717 23.60 -11.26 9.01
CA GLY A 717 24.54 -12.25 8.45
C GLY A 717 23.93 -13.28 7.49
N THR A 718 22.84 -12.94 6.79
CA THR A 718 22.35 -13.69 5.63
C THR A 718 22.06 -12.74 4.46
N TYR A 719 22.37 -13.19 3.24
CA TYR A 719 21.99 -12.51 2.00
C TYR A 719 20.71 -13.10 1.38
N VAL A 720 20.12 -14.12 2.02
CA VAL A 720 18.85 -14.72 1.59
C VAL A 720 17.69 -13.91 2.16
N TYR A 721 16.78 -13.49 1.29
CA TYR A 721 15.56 -12.73 1.55
C TYR A 721 14.32 -13.63 1.43
N GLU A 722 13.23 -13.25 2.10
CA GLU A 722 11.92 -13.89 1.98
C GLU A 722 10.76 -12.88 2.05
N LEU A 723 9.59 -13.27 1.55
CA LEU A 723 8.36 -12.47 1.58
C LEU A 723 7.76 -12.44 3.00
N LYS A 724 8.00 -11.33 3.73
CA LYS A 724 7.44 -11.05 5.06
C LYS A 724 5.98 -10.61 5.03
N GLY A 725 5.47 -10.09 3.91
CA GLY A 725 4.06 -9.73 3.76
C GLY A 725 3.74 -9.06 2.43
N GLN A 726 2.45 -8.99 2.10
CA GLN A 726 1.88 -8.29 0.94
C GLN A 726 0.63 -7.52 1.41
N ILE A 727 0.26 -6.35 0.87
CA ILE A 727 -1.08 -5.77 1.15
C ILE A 727 -2.18 -6.76 0.68
N PRO A 728 -3.14 -7.14 1.55
CA PRO A 728 -3.45 -6.53 2.85
C PRO A 728 -2.44 -6.77 3.98
N SER A 729 -1.93 -7.99 4.20
CA SER A 729 -1.02 -8.44 5.28
C SER A 729 0.35 -7.73 5.48
N ILE A 730 0.59 -6.54 4.91
CA ILE A 730 1.53 -5.54 5.47
C ILE A 730 0.82 -4.64 6.48
N ALA A 731 -0.40 -4.20 6.16
CA ALA A 731 -1.35 -3.87 7.20
C ALA A 731 -1.62 -5.16 8.01
N GLY A 732 -1.40 -5.10 9.30
CA GLY A 732 -1.42 -6.24 10.22
C GLY A 732 -0.07 -6.74 10.67
N GLN A 733 1.04 -6.24 10.11
CA GLN A 733 2.36 -6.43 10.70
C GLN A 733 2.47 -5.61 12.00
N PRO A 734 3.07 -6.13 13.08
CA PRO A 734 3.31 -5.37 14.30
C PRO A 734 4.13 -4.12 14.01
N THR A 735 3.80 -2.97 14.61
CA THR A 735 4.50 -1.69 14.30
C THR A 735 5.97 -1.72 14.64
N GLN A 736 6.36 -2.53 15.63
CA GLN A 736 7.76 -2.75 16.00
C GLN A 736 8.58 -3.52 14.95
N ALA A 737 7.94 -4.13 13.95
CA ALA A 737 8.61 -4.93 12.92
C ALA A 737 8.96 -4.16 11.65
N ILE A 738 8.39 -2.97 11.41
CA ILE A 738 8.60 -2.17 10.18
C ILE A 738 8.89 -0.72 10.54
N SER A 739 10.03 -0.20 10.10
CA SER A 739 10.44 1.19 10.23
C SER A 739 11.09 1.75 8.95
N TRP A 740 11.38 3.05 8.94
CA TRP A 740 11.87 3.76 7.76
C TRP A 740 13.10 4.60 8.10
N ARG A 741 14.26 4.28 7.50
CA ARG A 741 15.41 5.18 7.45
C ARG A 741 15.63 5.71 6.05
N GLY A 742 15.35 7.00 5.91
CA GLY A 742 15.68 7.78 4.73
C GLY A 742 15.13 9.19 4.86
N ARG A 743 15.94 10.20 4.51
CA ARG A 743 15.41 11.47 3.96
C ARG A 743 15.12 11.34 2.46
N GLU A 744 15.51 10.21 1.88
CA GLU A 744 15.48 9.89 0.46
C GLU A 744 14.08 9.41 0.06
N ALA A 745 13.13 10.33 0.15
CA ALA A 745 11.95 10.25 -0.68
C ALA A 745 12.39 10.27 -2.15
N VAL A 746 12.31 9.09 -2.78
CA VAL A 746 12.21 8.87 -4.23
C VAL A 746 10.71 8.80 -4.57
N GLY A 747 10.33 9.12 -5.80
CA GLY A 747 8.97 8.92 -6.30
C GLY A 747 8.97 8.45 -7.75
N PHE A 748 7.81 7.99 -8.21
CA PHE A 748 7.47 7.69 -9.62
C PHE A 748 8.13 6.39 -10.14
N VAL A 749 7.77 5.79 -11.29
CA VAL A 749 7.04 6.23 -12.51
C VAL A 749 6.01 5.18 -12.95
N PHE A 750 4.98 5.54 -13.74
CA PHE A 750 4.48 4.68 -14.82
C PHE A 750 3.78 5.44 -15.97
N GLU A 751 3.75 4.80 -17.14
CA GLU A 751 3.15 5.28 -18.41
C GLU A 751 1.62 5.28 -18.43
#